data_AF-A0A1C6J6D7-F1
#
_entry.id   AF-A0A1C6J6D7-F1
#
_cell.length_a   1.000
_cell.length_b   1.000
_cell.length_c   1.000
_cell.angle_alpha   90.00
_cell.angle_beta   90.00
_cell.angle_gamma   90.00
#
_symmetry.space_group_name_H-M   'P 1'
#
loop_
_entity.id
_entity.type
_entity.pdbx_description
1 polymer ?
#
loop_
_entity_poly.entity_id
_entity_poly.type
_entity_poly.pdbx_seq_one_letter_code
_entity_poly.pdbx_strand_id
1 'polypeptide(L)'
;MKQGKRSSGITTGLRRAVSALVCAAMMWALPTAAMAADTGAVPAGAWDLSAGSIIVEMSGDRQTVTQGQKSEVQRDPVIASSGSTANTITLKGSGARATLSGASIQSQSTAAISVEGSATLTIQGQNTVAGGDRQAAVAVSEKNSLVIGGTGSLQATGGTNAAGIGGGDRQPAGSITIESGTVTAKSGAYIQGQGGSGAGIGGGAGGHGGTVTINGGSVNAYSSGGGAGIGGGNNGFNSATRQGATVTITGGTIVAESGSQGAGIGGAYQRTATVTISGGDITATGGSRGAGIGSGYNQMGSENIITITGGVIKATGGEGAAGIGSGGRGSSYGSGGVITIGSADTTPTVSAFADGGAAAIGGGQGMGGGAITVYSGTVNATVISSNGAAIGSGYSMGNTAIGSIDLQGGTITAVASSGGAAVGGGNQVSSGSVHIGSGATLYALAGDGAAAIGGGSYSSGGTDISIENGADIVALSTGKRWAVDTKNTDLSSVSGVLNGRFDGFDGETFVAASNALTADTDTQIALIDEQGQLIRQITLPETALGYVRAGQRTYHAFAVTGATRQSYIKNTDGIYGNKYTDYPTAEQRTMLYPATGEGITNIDHIRFVDTYPTRTGSYTVEHWVEGEQNFRDRDTVEAQIPLTEQMIPTGPVSLKSYSGYTFSHYDSADGQLPVSIADGGVLRVYYGRDDSQQKALSYTVEHWVDGESQPRDVQQVEKTVWVQASALPVDPIVPNTYTGYAYSHTDPADLPAEIEGGGTIRVFYAPDYSQQKTISYTVEYWVAGEQQPRDTATVEKQVWLFSDELLDVQPVEQKTYADATFSRTDPAHLPQQVADGSVITVLYERVLIPVAPVLPVDPTQPAQPTDNAPAAPVVLVPAAPAVPDSPAAPTVPETPVSPETPTTPVEPQSPEVQIQDPKAPLAELNAQWALLNLLLAIATALVSVLLIVGYILGKSHRQSEDESQAAQDREEDSNTLKRKGIWRLLSLVPGIGSIAVFLLTENMRDPMVFTDRWTLLMVFIAAVQLIISVLCIKRRKDDDEKDDPQAVKAQ
;
A
#
# COMPACT_ATOMS: atom_id res chain seq x y z
N MET A 1 -4.66 42.39 -24.40
CA MET A 1 -5.20 42.12 -25.77
C MET A 1 -4.03 41.70 -26.66
N LYS A 2 -4.21 40.77 -27.62
CA LYS A 2 -3.16 40.14 -28.47
C LYS A 2 -1.99 39.44 -27.73
N GLN A 3 -2.12 38.13 -27.52
CA GLN A 3 -1.12 37.09 -27.85
C GLN A 3 -1.74 35.69 -27.59
N GLY A 4 -1.10 34.59 -28.03
CA GLY A 4 -1.47 33.23 -27.61
C GLY A 4 -2.38 32.39 -28.53
N LYS A 5 -2.14 32.35 -29.86
CA LYS A 5 -2.68 31.27 -30.73
C LYS A 5 -1.69 30.90 -31.86
N ARG A 6 -0.88 29.86 -31.65
CA ARG A 6 -0.16 29.06 -32.68
C ARG A 6 0.55 27.85 -32.03
N SER A 7 -0.05 26.66 -32.09
CA SER A 7 0.62 25.37 -31.76
C SER A 7 -0.18 24.13 -32.23
N SER A 8 -1.50 24.10 -31.97
CA SER A 8 -2.41 22.94 -32.18
C SER A 8 -2.61 22.41 -33.63
N GLY A 9 -1.93 22.97 -34.63
CA GLY A 9 -2.15 22.59 -36.03
C GLY A 9 -1.44 21.30 -36.48
N ILE A 10 -0.26 21.01 -35.94
CA ILE A 10 0.67 20.03 -36.54
C ILE A 10 0.47 18.62 -35.97
N THR A 11 0.30 18.48 -34.66
CA THR A 11 0.05 17.19 -33.98
C THR A 11 -1.30 16.57 -34.38
N THR A 12 -2.33 17.38 -34.59
CA THR A 12 -3.69 16.97 -34.96
C THR A 12 -3.72 16.28 -36.33
N GLY A 13 -2.97 16.79 -37.31
CA GLY A 13 -2.86 16.18 -38.64
C GLY A 13 -2.13 14.84 -38.60
N LEU A 14 -1.02 14.76 -37.86
CA LEU A 14 -0.24 13.54 -37.74
C LEU A 14 -1.01 12.43 -37.01
N ARG A 15 -1.75 12.75 -35.94
CA ARG A 15 -2.60 11.77 -35.24
C ARG A 15 -3.80 11.30 -36.07
N ARG A 16 -4.46 12.17 -36.85
CA ARG A 16 -5.48 11.73 -37.82
C ARG A 16 -4.88 10.80 -38.89
N ALA A 17 -3.66 11.07 -39.36
CA ALA A 17 -2.96 10.18 -40.30
C ALA A 17 -2.59 8.83 -39.66
N VAL A 18 -2.11 8.79 -38.41
CA VAL A 18 -1.79 7.54 -37.70
C VAL A 18 -3.04 6.73 -37.40
N SER A 19 -4.13 7.34 -36.91
CA SER A 19 -5.40 6.62 -36.70
C SER A 19 -5.98 6.08 -38.01
N ALA A 20 -5.92 6.86 -39.10
CA ALA A 20 -6.30 6.38 -40.43
C ALA A 20 -5.38 5.27 -40.94
N LEU A 21 -4.08 5.27 -40.62
CA LEU A 21 -3.17 4.17 -40.92
C LEU A 21 -3.49 2.92 -40.10
N VAL A 22 -3.90 3.05 -38.83
CA VAL A 22 -4.30 1.90 -37.99
C VAL A 22 -5.61 1.30 -38.48
N CYS A 23 -6.61 2.12 -38.82
CA CYS A 23 -7.85 1.63 -39.45
C CYS A 23 -7.56 1.02 -40.84
N ALA A 24 -6.70 1.62 -41.67
CA ALA A 24 -6.32 1.07 -42.96
C ALA A 24 -5.52 -0.25 -42.83
N ALA A 25 -4.64 -0.35 -41.84
CA ALA A 25 -3.93 -1.59 -41.51
C ALA A 25 -4.91 -2.67 -41.01
N MET A 26 -5.89 -2.33 -40.19
CA MET A 26 -6.96 -3.26 -39.79
C MET A 26 -7.88 -3.67 -40.95
N MET A 27 -8.14 -2.78 -41.91
CA MET A 27 -8.84 -3.13 -43.17
C MET A 27 -8.02 -4.07 -44.08
N TRP A 28 -6.71 -4.21 -43.86
CA TRP A 28 -5.82 -5.13 -44.58
C TRP A 28 -5.43 -6.36 -43.74
N ALA A 29 -5.54 -6.29 -42.42
CA ALA A 29 -5.28 -7.38 -41.47
C ALA A 29 -6.44 -8.40 -41.42
N LEU A 30 -6.92 -8.83 -42.59
CA LEU A 30 -7.61 -10.11 -42.69
C LEU A 30 -6.65 -11.22 -42.25
N PRO A 31 -7.09 -12.24 -41.49
CA PRO A 31 -6.31 -13.45 -41.35
C PRO A 31 -6.20 -14.09 -42.74
N THR A 32 -4.98 -14.08 -43.30
CA THR A 32 -4.66 -14.85 -44.51
C THR A 32 -4.64 -16.34 -44.20
N ALA A 33 -5.83 -16.91 -44.02
CA ALA A 33 -6.13 -18.19 -44.61
C ALA A 33 -5.89 -18.08 -46.12
N ALA A 34 -5.38 -19.16 -46.74
CA ALA A 34 -4.79 -19.07 -48.07
C ALA A 34 -5.71 -18.39 -49.10
N MET A 35 -5.18 -17.41 -49.83
CA MET A 35 -5.77 -16.97 -51.10
C MET A 35 -5.46 -17.98 -52.20
N ALA A 36 -5.79 -19.26 -51.94
CA ALA A 36 -6.21 -20.14 -53.00
C ALA A 36 -7.46 -19.48 -53.60
N ALA A 37 -7.36 -19.00 -54.84
CA ALA A 37 -8.54 -18.62 -55.59
C ALA A 37 -9.38 -19.88 -55.74
N ASP A 38 -10.50 -19.96 -55.02
CA ASP A 38 -11.43 -21.08 -55.15
C ASP A 38 -11.84 -21.15 -56.61
N THR A 39 -11.50 -22.25 -57.27
CA THR A 39 -11.84 -22.44 -58.67
C THR A 39 -13.35 -22.43 -58.76
N GLY A 40 -13.95 -21.61 -59.64
CA GLY A 40 -15.40 -21.39 -59.74
C GLY A 40 -16.24 -22.61 -60.18
N ALA A 41 -15.76 -23.83 -59.94
CA ALA A 41 -16.49 -25.07 -59.99
C ALA A 41 -17.45 -25.16 -58.80
N VAL A 42 -18.75 -25.09 -59.08
CA VAL A 42 -19.80 -25.32 -58.10
C VAL A 42 -19.65 -26.74 -57.49
N PRO A 43 -19.73 -26.90 -56.15
CA PRO A 43 -19.63 -28.21 -55.52
C PRO A 43 -20.64 -29.22 -56.07
N ALA A 44 -20.24 -30.47 -56.22
CA ALA A 44 -21.10 -31.52 -56.79
C ALA A 44 -22.38 -31.71 -55.95
N GLY A 45 -23.55 -31.47 -56.57
CA GLY A 45 -24.85 -31.53 -55.92
C GLY A 45 -25.32 -30.23 -55.24
N ALA A 46 -24.54 -29.14 -55.32
CA ALA A 46 -25.01 -27.81 -54.96
C ALA A 46 -25.88 -27.17 -56.06
N TRP A 47 -26.70 -26.20 -55.67
CA TRP A 47 -27.51 -25.40 -56.60
C TRP A 47 -26.69 -24.20 -57.08
N ASP A 48 -26.48 -24.11 -58.39
CA ASP A 48 -25.71 -23.04 -59.02
C ASP A 48 -26.58 -21.81 -59.33
N LEU A 49 -26.35 -20.71 -58.64
CA LEU A 49 -27.00 -19.42 -58.89
C LEU A 49 -26.71 -18.85 -60.30
N SER A 50 -25.76 -19.37 -61.07
CA SER A 50 -25.60 -18.99 -62.48
C SER A 50 -26.86 -19.34 -63.30
N ALA A 51 -27.54 -20.45 -62.97
CA ALA A 51 -28.67 -21.00 -63.72
C ALA A 51 -30.02 -20.34 -63.43
N GLY A 52 -30.12 -19.49 -62.39
CA GLY A 52 -31.34 -18.76 -62.03
C GLY A 52 -31.45 -18.49 -60.52
N SER A 53 -32.36 -17.59 -60.12
CA SER A 53 -32.68 -17.36 -58.71
C SER A 53 -33.28 -18.62 -58.05
N ILE A 54 -32.98 -18.79 -56.76
CA ILE A 54 -33.33 -19.98 -55.97
C ILE A 54 -34.30 -19.60 -54.86
N ILE A 55 -35.39 -20.34 -54.73
CA ILE A 55 -36.34 -20.22 -53.62
C ILE A 55 -36.23 -21.47 -52.74
N VAL A 56 -36.01 -21.28 -51.44
CA VAL A 56 -36.05 -22.31 -50.41
C VAL A 56 -37.28 -22.04 -49.54
N GLU A 57 -38.30 -22.87 -49.65
CA GLU A 57 -39.58 -22.70 -48.94
C GLU A 57 -39.85 -23.84 -47.95
N MET A 58 -40.05 -23.49 -46.68
CA MET A 58 -40.39 -24.40 -45.59
C MET A 58 -41.88 -24.33 -45.28
N SER A 59 -42.60 -25.44 -45.50
CA SER A 59 -44.06 -25.54 -45.33
C SER A 59 -44.40 -26.76 -44.47
N GLY A 60 -44.88 -26.50 -43.25
CA GLY A 60 -44.84 -27.51 -42.19
C GLY A 60 -43.40 -27.96 -41.94
N ASP A 61 -43.19 -29.27 -41.78
CA ASP A 61 -41.86 -29.88 -41.64
C ASP A 61 -41.12 -30.12 -42.97
N ARG A 62 -41.71 -29.71 -44.12
CA ARG A 62 -41.18 -30.00 -45.45
C ARG A 62 -40.55 -28.76 -46.09
N GLN A 63 -39.24 -28.81 -46.28
CA GLN A 63 -38.51 -27.83 -47.09
C GLN A 63 -38.43 -28.27 -48.56
N THR A 64 -38.76 -27.36 -49.47
CA THR A 64 -38.67 -27.54 -50.93
C THR A 64 -37.80 -26.44 -51.53
N VAL A 65 -36.90 -26.82 -52.43
CA VAL A 65 -35.94 -25.91 -53.10
C VAL A 65 -36.28 -25.87 -54.58
N THR A 66 -36.44 -24.67 -55.14
CA THR A 66 -36.94 -24.46 -56.50
C THR A 66 -36.06 -23.46 -57.27
N GLN A 67 -35.72 -23.80 -58.51
CA GLN A 67 -34.94 -22.98 -59.43
C GLN A 67 -35.46 -23.19 -60.86
N GLY A 68 -36.08 -22.16 -61.45
CA GLY A 68 -36.68 -22.23 -62.78
C GLY A 68 -37.83 -23.24 -62.86
N GLN A 69 -37.57 -24.44 -63.41
CA GLN A 69 -38.51 -25.56 -63.45
C GLN A 69 -38.07 -26.76 -62.58
N LYS A 70 -36.87 -26.72 -61.99
CA LYS A 70 -36.37 -27.74 -61.05
C LYS A 70 -36.96 -27.48 -59.67
N SER A 71 -37.56 -28.47 -59.04
CA SER A 71 -38.08 -28.38 -57.67
C SER A 71 -37.88 -29.71 -56.93
N GLU A 72 -37.21 -29.68 -55.78
CA GLU A 72 -36.80 -30.87 -55.02
C GLU A 72 -36.98 -30.67 -53.52
N VAL A 73 -37.17 -31.76 -52.76
CA VAL A 73 -37.28 -31.72 -51.29
C VAL A 73 -35.88 -31.89 -50.69
N GLN A 74 -35.33 -30.83 -50.10
CA GLN A 74 -33.99 -30.83 -49.52
C GLN A 74 -33.95 -29.98 -48.25
N ARG A 75 -33.52 -30.57 -47.13
CA ARG A 75 -33.52 -29.95 -45.79
C ARG A 75 -32.43 -28.90 -45.62
N ASP A 76 -31.25 -29.15 -46.17
CA ASP A 76 -30.06 -28.30 -45.99
C ASP A 76 -29.34 -28.17 -47.36
N PRO A 77 -29.90 -27.42 -48.33
CA PRO A 77 -29.32 -27.21 -49.65
C PRO A 77 -28.02 -26.42 -49.59
N VAL A 78 -27.00 -26.90 -50.30
CA VAL A 78 -25.80 -26.12 -50.62
C VAL A 78 -26.09 -25.26 -51.85
N ILE A 79 -25.80 -23.97 -51.76
CA ILE A 79 -25.99 -22.96 -52.80
C ILE A 79 -24.64 -22.31 -53.09
N ALA A 80 -24.29 -22.21 -54.37
CA ALA A 80 -23.01 -21.69 -54.86
C ALA A 80 -23.22 -20.89 -56.15
N SER A 81 -22.16 -20.37 -56.75
CA SER A 81 -22.22 -19.69 -58.05
C SER A 81 -20.95 -19.88 -58.86
N SER A 82 -21.07 -20.19 -60.16
CA SER A 82 -19.92 -20.19 -61.08
C SER A 82 -19.46 -18.77 -61.47
N GLY A 83 -19.06 -17.95 -60.49
CA GLY A 83 -18.75 -16.53 -60.65
C GLY A 83 -19.91 -15.60 -60.28
N SER A 84 -19.74 -14.29 -60.50
CA SER A 84 -20.72 -13.29 -60.07
C SER A 84 -22.01 -13.32 -60.90
N THR A 85 -23.16 -13.24 -60.23
CA THR A 85 -24.50 -13.30 -60.86
C THR A 85 -25.47 -12.30 -60.25
N ALA A 86 -26.47 -11.86 -61.01
CA ALA A 86 -27.57 -11.02 -60.54
C ALA A 86 -28.75 -11.83 -59.96
N ASN A 87 -28.70 -13.16 -60.04
CA ASN A 87 -29.70 -14.07 -59.48
C ASN A 87 -29.64 -14.10 -57.95
N THR A 88 -30.78 -14.29 -57.30
CA THR A 88 -30.98 -14.09 -55.86
C THR A 88 -31.45 -15.34 -55.13
N ILE A 89 -31.37 -15.31 -53.80
CA ILE A 89 -31.91 -16.35 -52.91
C ILE A 89 -33.14 -15.79 -52.17
N THR A 90 -34.22 -16.57 -52.09
CA THR A 90 -35.34 -16.30 -51.16
C THR A 90 -35.48 -17.46 -50.18
N LEU A 91 -35.36 -17.18 -48.88
CA LEU A 91 -35.57 -18.14 -47.79
C LEU A 91 -36.94 -17.84 -47.14
N LYS A 92 -37.90 -18.76 -47.26
CA LYS A 92 -39.31 -18.50 -46.98
C LYS A 92 -39.93 -19.55 -46.07
N GLY A 93 -40.84 -19.12 -45.19
CA GLY A 93 -41.51 -19.98 -44.22
C GLY A 93 -40.87 -19.92 -42.84
N SER A 94 -41.25 -20.84 -41.95
CA SER A 94 -40.70 -20.89 -40.58
C SER A 94 -39.66 -22.00 -40.45
N GLY A 95 -38.40 -21.63 -40.24
CA GLY A 95 -37.28 -22.55 -40.07
C GLY A 95 -36.59 -22.97 -41.36
N ALA A 96 -36.64 -22.16 -42.42
CA ALA A 96 -35.96 -22.42 -43.69
C ALA A 96 -34.43 -22.42 -43.55
N ARG A 97 -33.72 -23.27 -44.30
CA ARG A 97 -32.27 -23.48 -44.15
C ARG A 97 -31.55 -23.50 -45.49
N ALA A 98 -30.38 -22.89 -45.54
CA ALA A 98 -29.47 -22.99 -46.67
C ALA A 98 -28.01 -22.89 -46.23
N THR A 99 -27.12 -23.53 -46.98
CA THR A 99 -25.67 -23.41 -46.86
C THR A 99 -25.13 -22.64 -48.06
N LEU A 100 -24.42 -21.53 -47.85
CA LEU A 100 -23.66 -20.87 -48.91
C LEU A 100 -22.25 -21.46 -48.99
N SER A 101 -21.79 -21.76 -50.21
CA SER A 101 -20.44 -22.27 -50.46
C SER A 101 -19.90 -21.73 -51.79
N GLY A 102 -19.32 -20.53 -51.79
CA GLY A 102 -18.83 -19.88 -53.01
C GLY A 102 -19.90 -19.07 -53.73
N ALA A 103 -20.87 -18.50 -53.01
CA ALA A 103 -21.94 -17.68 -53.57
C ALA A 103 -21.51 -16.22 -53.78
N SER A 104 -21.65 -15.71 -55.01
CA SER A 104 -21.23 -14.38 -55.45
C SER A 104 -22.39 -13.67 -56.15
N ILE A 105 -23.14 -12.84 -55.42
CA ILE A 105 -24.36 -12.19 -55.89
C ILE A 105 -24.18 -10.67 -55.98
N GLN A 106 -24.55 -10.09 -57.12
CA GLN A 106 -24.63 -8.65 -57.35
C GLN A 106 -26.03 -8.31 -57.89
N SER A 107 -27.02 -8.21 -56.99
CA SER A 107 -28.39 -7.88 -57.39
C SER A 107 -28.48 -6.43 -57.86
N GLN A 108 -29.38 -6.17 -58.81
CA GLN A 108 -29.55 -4.85 -59.43
C GLN A 108 -30.70 -4.04 -58.79
N SER A 109 -31.76 -4.71 -58.34
CA SER A 109 -33.02 -4.08 -57.90
C SER A 109 -33.67 -4.71 -56.67
N THR A 110 -33.15 -5.84 -56.18
CA THR A 110 -33.70 -6.62 -55.05
C THR A 110 -32.62 -6.88 -54.01
N ALA A 111 -32.98 -7.45 -52.86
CA ALA A 111 -31.98 -8.03 -51.97
C ALA A 111 -31.32 -9.26 -52.64
N ALA A 112 -30.01 -9.46 -52.41
CA ALA A 112 -29.32 -10.65 -52.90
C ALA A 112 -29.81 -11.92 -52.18
N ILE A 113 -30.13 -11.80 -50.88
CA ILE A 113 -30.83 -12.80 -50.09
C ILE A 113 -32.04 -12.14 -49.42
N SER A 114 -33.25 -12.65 -49.66
CA SER A 114 -34.48 -12.25 -48.97
C SER A 114 -34.87 -13.29 -47.92
N VAL A 115 -35.21 -12.87 -46.70
CA VAL A 115 -35.76 -13.72 -45.65
C VAL A 115 -37.22 -13.36 -45.41
N GLU A 116 -38.13 -14.33 -45.54
CA GLU A 116 -39.59 -14.21 -45.44
C GLU A 116 -40.14 -15.21 -44.40
N GLY A 117 -40.11 -14.82 -43.12
CA GLY A 117 -40.35 -15.72 -41.98
C GLY A 117 -39.07 -15.90 -41.15
N SER A 118 -38.71 -17.13 -40.80
CA SER A 118 -37.51 -17.44 -40.02
C SER A 118 -36.56 -18.37 -40.79
N ALA A 119 -35.27 -18.05 -40.78
CA ALA A 119 -34.27 -18.78 -41.55
C ALA A 119 -32.93 -18.99 -40.82
N THR A 120 -32.18 -20.01 -41.25
CA THR A 120 -30.81 -20.30 -40.84
C THR A 120 -29.90 -20.37 -42.07
N LEU A 121 -28.81 -19.59 -42.05
CA LEU A 121 -27.83 -19.51 -43.12
C LEU A 121 -26.47 -20.01 -42.62
N THR A 122 -26.04 -21.17 -43.12
CA THR A 122 -24.71 -21.71 -42.85
C THR A 122 -23.72 -21.20 -43.90
N ILE A 123 -22.58 -20.67 -43.47
CA ILE A 123 -21.54 -20.10 -44.33
C ILE A 123 -20.37 -21.09 -44.42
N GLN A 124 -20.01 -21.47 -45.64
CA GLN A 124 -18.83 -22.24 -46.01
C GLN A 124 -18.09 -21.53 -47.16
N GLY A 125 -16.78 -21.75 -47.32
CA GLY A 125 -15.98 -21.06 -48.33
C GLY A 125 -15.96 -19.53 -48.16
N GLN A 126 -15.84 -18.79 -49.26
CA GLN A 126 -15.95 -17.33 -49.28
C GLN A 126 -17.21 -16.91 -50.07
N ASN A 127 -18.01 -16.00 -49.52
CA ASN A 127 -19.27 -15.57 -50.12
C ASN A 127 -19.36 -14.04 -50.15
N THR A 128 -19.86 -13.49 -51.25
CA THR A 128 -20.03 -12.04 -51.45
C THR A 128 -21.44 -11.78 -51.95
N VAL A 129 -22.18 -10.92 -51.28
CA VAL A 129 -23.55 -10.55 -51.65
C VAL A 129 -23.71 -9.03 -51.63
N ALA A 130 -24.26 -8.47 -52.71
CA ALA A 130 -24.56 -7.05 -52.83
C ALA A 130 -26.03 -6.83 -53.18
N GLY A 131 -26.68 -5.94 -52.43
CA GLY A 131 -28.08 -5.56 -52.63
C GLY A 131 -28.23 -4.58 -53.79
N GLY A 132 -29.34 -4.71 -54.53
CA GLY A 132 -29.76 -3.73 -55.54
C GLY A 132 -30.13 -2.38 -54.92
N ASP A 133 -30.41 -1.39 -55.77
CA ASP A 133 -30.63 -0.02 -55.28
C ASP A 133 -31.69 0.03 -54.16
N ARG A 134 -31.30 0.68 -53.04
CA ARG A 134 -32.13 0.86 -51.84
C ARG A 134 -32.52 -0.43 -51.09
N GLN A 135 -31.94 -1.58 -51.43
CA GLN A 135 -32.16 -2.87 -50.77
C GLN A 135 -30.96 -3.30 -49.91
N ALA A 136 -31.21 -4.01 -48.81
CA ALA A 136 -30.13 -4.66 -48.07
C ALA A 136 -29.52 -5.81 -48.88
N ALA A 137 -28.27 -6.18 -48.63
CA ALA A 137 -27.69 -7.35 -49.29
C ALA A 137 -28.38 -8.64 -48.82
N VAL A 138 -28.56 -8.74 -47.50
CA VAL A 138 -29.37 -9.77 -46.85
C VAL A 138 -30.55 -9.07 -46.16
N ALA A 139 -31.74 -9.15 -46.75
CA ALA A 139 -32.93 -8.48 -46.26
C ALA A 139 -33.64 -9.30 -45.18
N VAL A 140 -33.78 -8.70 -43.99
CA VAL A 140 -34.46 -9.27 -42.82
C VAL A 140 -35.39 -8.19 -42.27
N SER A 141 -36.62 -8.11 -42.80
CA SER A 141 -37.60 -7.11 -42.37
C SER A 141 -38.11 -7.34 -40.93
N GLU A 142 -38.71 -6.33 -40.31
CA GLU A 142 -39.17 -6.31 -38.90
C GLU A 142 -39.82 -7.60 -38.35
N LYS A 143 -40.58 -8.34 -39.17
CA LYS A 143 -41.31 -9.55 -38.75
C LYS A 143 -40.55 -10.86 -38.98
N ASN A 144 -39.34 -10.78 -39.52
CA ASN A 144 -38.54 -11.91 -39.98
C ASN A 144 -37.32 -12.11 -39.06
N SER A 145 -36.77 -13.32 -39.04
CA SER A 145 -35.58 -13.65 -38.25
C SER A 145 -34.56 -14.45 -39.05
N LEU A 146 -33.28 -14.11 -38.88
CA LEU A 146 -32.17 -14.79 -39.53
C LEU A 146 -31.11 -15.18 -38.51
N VAL A 147 -30.75 -16.47 -38.49
CA VAL A 147 -29.57 -16.99 -37.79
C VAL A 147 -28.46 -17.23 -38.81
N ILE A 148 -27.27 -16.71 -38.54
CA ILE A 148 -26.06 -16.86 -39.38
C ILE A 148 -25.01 -17.63 -38.58
N GLY A 149 -24.38 -18.63 -39.19
CA GLY A 149 -23.29 -19.39 -38.55
C GLY A 149 -22.44 -20.14 -39.57
N GLY A 150 -21.42 -20.87 -39.12
CA GLY A 150 -20.56 -21.71 -39.96
C GLY A 150 -19.07 -21.37 -39.81
N THR A 151 -18.29 -21.77 -40.82
CA THR A 151 -16.81 -21.67 -40.82
C THR A 151 -16.26 -20.81 -41.95
N GLY A 152 -17.07 -20.45 -42.94
CA GLY A 152 -16.69 -19.58 -44.05
C GLY A 152 -16.85 -18.08 -43.76
N SER A 153 -16.70 -17.27 -44.81
CA SER A 153 -16.91 -15.83 -44.76
C SER A 153 -18.11 -15.37 -45.61
N LEU A 154 -18.74 -14.27 -45.18
CA LEU A 154 -19.83 -13.59 -45.88
C LEU A 154 -19.57 -12.08 -45.89
N GLN A 155 -19.34 -11.52 -47.07
CA GLN A 155 -19.29 -10.08 -47.30
C GLN A 155 -20.64 -9.58 -47.83
N ALA A 156 -21.37 -8.80 -47.04
CA ALA A 156 -22.69 -8.28 -47.36
C ALA A 156 -22.66 -6.75 -47.52
N THR A 157 -22.95 -6.24 -48.72
CA THR A 157 -22.93 -4.79 -49.04
C THR A 157 -24.29 -4.29 -49.51
N GLY A 158 -24.92 -3.39 -48.75
CA GLY A 158 -26.23 -2.84 -49.10
C GLY A 158 -26.20 -1.94 -50.34
N GLY A 159 -27.38 -1.73 -50.95
CA GLY A 159 -27.62 -0.65 -51.90
C GLY A 159 -27.78 0.72 -51.21
N THR A 160 -27.96 1.78 -51.98
CA THR A 160 -28.04 3.19 -51.51
C THR A 160 -28.91 3.36 -50.26
N ASN A 161 -28.37 3.93 -49.19
CA ASN A 161 -29.02 4.13 -47.88
C ASN A 161 -29.55 2.86 -47.16
N ALA A 162 -29.32 1.65 -47.68
CA ALA A 162 -29.73 0.39 -47.06
C ALA A 162 -28.62 -0.23 -46.19
N ALA A 163 -29.00 -1.16 -45.31
CA ALA A 163 -28.06 -1.89 -44.47
C ALA A 163 -27.29 -2.98 -45.23
N GLY A 164 -26.15 -3.43 -44.70
CA GLY A 164 -25.48 -4.63 -45.22
C GLY A 164 -26.33 -5.88 -44.99
N ILE A 165 -26.73 -6.09 -43.74
CA ILE A 165 -27.65 -7.15 -43.30
C ILE A 165 -28.79 -6.50 -42.50
N GLY A 166 -30.05 -6.70 -42.91
CA GLY A 166 -31.24 -6.15 -42.25
C GLY A 166 -32.17 -5.38 -43.18
N GLY A 167 -32.36 -4.08 -42.96
CA GLY A 167 -33.39 -3.28 -43.64
C GLY A 167 -32.94 -2.57 -44.94
N GLY A 168 -33.82 -2.53 -45.94
CA GLY A 168 -33.72 -1.60 -47.07
C GLY A 168 -33.96 -0.13 -46.66
N ASP A 169 -33.76 0.83 -47.56
CA ASP A 169 -34.00 2.24 -47.25
C ASP A 169 -35.49 2.48 -46.91
N ARG A 170 -35.71 3.15 -45.77
CA ARG A 170 -36.98 3.36 -45.05
C ARG A 170 -37.62 2.08 -44.49
N GLN A 171 -36.88 0.98 -44.37
CA GLN A 171 -37.37 -0.27 -43.80
C GLN A 171 -36.68 -0.63 -42.46
N PRO A 172 -37.44 -0.93 -41.40
CA PRO A 172 -36.90 -1.52 -40.18
C PRO A 172 -36.40 -2.96 -40.40
N ALA A 173 -35.35 -3.33 -39.66
CA ALA A 173 -34.88 -4.70 -39.56
C ALA A 173 -35.61 -5.51 -38.49
N GLY A 174 -35.64 -6.83 -38.65
CA GLY A 174 -36.20 -7.81 -37.72
C GLY A 174 -35.19 -8.31 -36.70
N SER A 175 -35.13 -9.64 -36.52
CA SER A 175 -34.15 -10.29 -35.65
C SER A 175 -32.98 -10.86 -36.46
N ILE A 176 -31.75 -10.52 -36.07
CA ILE A 176 -30.52 -10.96 -36.74
C ILE A 176 -29.60 -11.57 -35.67
N THR A 177 -29.30 -12.86 -35.76
CA THR A 177 -28.40 -13.58 -34.85
C THR A 177 -27.16 -14.05 -35.60
N ILE A 178 -25.96 -13.82 -35.06
CA ILE A 178 -24.70 -14.35 -35.56
C ILE A 178 -24.08 -15.27 -34.51
N GLU A 179 -23.99 -16.55 -34.82
CA GLU A 179 -23.43 -17.59 -33.95
C GLU A 179 -21.93 -17.82 -34.22
N SER A 180 -21.51 -17.74 -35.49
CA SER A 180 -20.17 -18.13 -35.94
C SER A 180 -19.87 -17.68 -37.38
N GLY A 181 -18.63 -17.92 -37.85
CA GLY A 181 -18.15 -17.52 -39.17
C GLY A 181 -17.57 -16.11 -39.20
N THR A 182 -17.17 -15.65 -40.39
CA THR A 182 -16.61 -14.29 -40.59
C THR A 182 -17.57 -13.43 -41.40
N VAL A 183 -18.32 -12.56 -40.73
CA VAL A 183 -19.34 -11.68 -41.33
C VAL A 183 -18.77 -10.27 -41.49
N THR A 184 -18.72 -9.77 -42.73
CA THR A 184 -18.37 -8.37 -43.02
C THR A 184 -19.57 -7.68 -43.65
N ALA A 185 -20.23 -6.81 -42.88
CA ALA A 185 -21.48 -6.17 -43.29
C ALA A 185 -21.27 -4.66 -43.46
N LYS A 186 -21.63 -4.14 -44.64
CA LYS A 186 -21.42 -2.74 -45.04
C LYS A 186 -22.74 -2.15 -45.51
N SER A 187 -23.15 -1.02 -44.93
CA SER A 187 -24.22 -0.20 -45.50
C SER A 187 -23.85 0.21 -46.93
N GLY A 188 -24.82 0.48 -47.80
CA GLY A 188 -24.53 1.00 -49.14
C GLY A 188 -23.99 2.44 -49.15
N ALA A 189 -23.94 3.02 -50.35
CA ALA A 189 -23.49 4.39 -50.53
C ALA A 189 -24.42 5.39 -49.80
N TYR A 190 -23.82 6.38 -49.13
CA TYR A 190 -24.52 7.51 -48.52
C TYR A 190 -24.45 8.73 -49.45
N ILE A 191 -25.60 9.29 -49.79
CA ILE A 191 -25.72 10.52 -50.59
C ILE A 191 -26.11 11.68 -49.66
N GLN A 192 -25.21 12.66 -49.49
CA GLN A 192 -25.51 13.83 -48.66
C GLN A 192 -26.76 14.55 -49.14
N GLY A 193 -27.72 14.76 -48.23
CA GLY A 193 -28.99 15.46 -48.50
C GLY A 193 -30.15 14.57 -48.97
N GLN A 194 -29.99 13.26 -49.18
CA GLN A 194 -31.07 12.36 -49.64
C GLN A 194 -31.54 11.33 -48.59
N GLY A 195 -31.33 11.63 -47.31
CA GLY A 195 -31.39 10.67 -46.20
C GLY A 195 -30.01 10.14 -45.85
N GLY A 196 -29.77 9.76 -44.59
CA GLY A 196 -28.48 9.20 -44.18
C GLY A 196 -28.28 7.76 -44.63
N SER A 197 -27.26 7.09 -44.11
CA SER A 197 -27.02 5.67 -44.41
C SER A 197 -27.85 4.72 -43.53
N GLY A 198 -27.97 3.48 -44.00
CA GLY A 198 -28.34 2.35 -43.16
C GLY A 198 -27.20 1.93 -42.23
N ALA A 199 -27.46 0.93 -41.40
CA ALA A 199 -26.44 0.34 -40.54
C ALA A 199 -25.50 -0.61 -41.31
N GLY A 200 -24.37 -0.99 -40.72
CA GLY A 200 -23.63 -2.18 -41.18
C GLY A 200 -24.52 -3.42 -41.01
N ILE A 201 -24.98 -3.65 -39.78
CA ILE A 201 -25.98 -4.67 -39.42
C ILE A 201 -27.15 -3.98 -38.72
N GLY A 202 -28.37 -4.19 -39.21
CA GLY A 202 -29.61 -3.62 -38.68
C GLY A 202 -30.38 -2.78 -39.70
N GLY A 203 -30.83 -1.59 -39.30
CA GLY A 203 -31.85 -0.84 -40.05
C GLY A 203 -31.31 -0.12 -41.29
N GLY A 204 -32.08 -0.07 -42.37
CA GLY A 204 -31.83 0.91 -43.44
C GLY A 204 -32.19 2.32 -42.98
N ALA A 205 -31.82 3.37 -43.73
CA ALA A 205 -32.08 4.75 -43.29
C ALA A 205 -33.57 5.01 -43.07
N GLY A 206 -33.95 5.62 -41.95
CA GLY A 206 -35.33 5.77 -41.48
C GLY A 206 -35.92 4.53 -40.79
N GLY A 207 -35.29 3.36 -40.92
CA GLY A 207 -35.65 2.12 -40.25
C GLY A 207 -34.84 1.84 -38.98
N HIS A 208 -35.49 1.29 -37.96
CA HIS A 208 -34.80 0.86 -36.74
C HIS A 208 -34.04 -0.47 -36.95
N GLY A 209 -33.04 -0.71 -36.09
CA GLY A 209 -32.16 -1.88 -36.11
C GLY A 209 -32.81 -3.21 -35.74
N GLY A 210 -34.02 -3.17 -35.18
CA GLY A 210 -34.67 -4.38 -34.67
C GLY A 210 -33.90 -4.95 -33.47
N THR A 211 -33.69 -6.26 -33.47
CA THR A 211 -32.87 -6.96 -32.47
C THR A 211 -31.67 -7.62 -33.14
N VAL A 212 -30.45 -7.21 -32.76
CA VAL A 212 -29.21 -7.82 -33.25
C VAL A 212 -28.52 -8.57 -32.12
N THR A 213 -28.25 -9.85 -32.31
CA THR A 213 -27.59 -10.73 -31.33
C THR A 213 -26.31 -11.30 -31.94
N ILE A 214 -25.18 -11.24 -31.22
CA ILE A 214 -23.91 -11.83 -31.63
C ILE A 214 -23.38 -12.70 -30.50
N ASN A 215 -23.30 -14.01 -30.77
CA ASN A 215 -22.80 -15.01 -29.83
C ASN A 215 -21.36 -15.45 -30.13
N GLY A 216 -20.91 -15.27 -31.37
CA GLY A 216 -19.58 -15.69 -31.79
C GLY A 216 -19.20 -15.29 -33.21
N GLY A 217 -18.05 -15.79 -33.66
CA GLY A 217 -17.47 -15.47 -34.96
C GLY A 217 -16.65 -14.17 -34.97
N SER A 218 -16.31 -13.71 -36.18
CA SER A 218 -15.68 -12.42 -36.43
C SER A 218 -16.67 -11.52 -37.18
N VAL A 219 -17.00 -10.36 -36.63
CA VAL A 219 -18.04 -9.47 -37.17
C VAL A 219 -17.50 -8.06 -37.40
N ASN A 220 -17.38 -7.69 -38.67
CA ASN A 220 -16.88 -6.39 -39.11
C ASN A 220 -18.02 -5.59 -39.75
N ALA A 221 -18.56 -4.61 -39.02
CA ALA A 221 -19.82 -3.94 -39.36
C ALA A 221 -19.62 -2.42 -39.54
N TYR A 222 -19.87 -1.93 -40.76
CA TYR A 222 -19.52 -0.56 -41.17
C TYR A 222 -20.73 0.20 -41.74
N SER A 223 -20.96 1.40 -41.22
CA SER A 223 -21.85 2.41 -41.83
C SER A 223 -21.05 3.46 -42.60
N SER A 224 -21.50 3.81 -43.79
CA SER A 224 -20.91 4.84 -44.68
C SER A 224 -21.32 6.28 -44.31
N GLY A 225 -22.18 6.45 -43.31
CA GLY A 225 -22.75 7.75 -42.95
C GLY A 225 -23.62 7.66 -41.70
N GLY A 226 -24.77 8.34 -41.71
CA GLY A 226 -25.61 8.60 -40.53
C GLY A 226 -26.25 7.40 -39.79
N GLY A 227 -25.98 6.15 -40.19
CA GLY A 227 -26.39 4.93 -39.50
C GLY A 227 -25.32 4.40 -38.55
N ALA A 228 -25.66 3.46 -37.67
CA ALA A 228 -24.70 2.83 -36.76
C ALA A 228 -23.86 1.73 -37.45
N GLY A 229 -22.69 1.37 -36.90
CA GLY A 229 -21.98 0.16 -37.35
C GLY A 229 -22.85 -1.09 -37.13
N ILE A 230 -23.31 -1.29 -35.89
CA ILE A 230 -24.32 -2.27 -35.51
C ILE A 230 -25.50 -1.56 -34.85
N GLY A 231 -26.72 -1.75 -35.37
CA GLY A 231 -27.96 -1.24 -34.78
C GLY A 231 -28.81 -0.38 -35.74
N GLY A 232 -29.08 0.86 -35.37
CA GLY A 232 -30.05 1.71 -36.07
C GLY A 232 -29.56 2.22 -37.44
N GLY A 233 -30.47 2.33 -38.41
CA GLY A 233 -30.27 3.19 -39.57
C GLY A 233 -30.55 4.66 -39.23
N ASN A 234 -30.01 5.60 -40.02
CA ASN A 234 -30.17 7.04 -39.81
C ASN A 234 -31.61 7.45 -39.46
N ASN A 235 -31.85 8.18 -38.36
CA ASN A 235 -33.20 8.56 -37.89
C ASN A 235 -34.18 7.41 -37.57
N GLY A 236 -33.78 6.13 -37.65
CA GLY A 236 -34.65 4.97 -37.42
C GLY A 236 -35.25 4.93 -36.01
N PHE A 237 -36.58 4.87 -35.90
CA PHE A 237 -37.29 4.95 -34.62
C PHE A 237 -38.26 3.78 -34.46
N ASN A 238 -38.07 2.96 -33.43
CA ASN A 238 -39.09 2.00 -33.02
C ASN A 238 -40.05 2.68 -32.02
N SER A 239 -41.35 2.64 -32.32
CA SER A 239 -42.37 3.31 -31.50
C SER A 239 -42.69 2.59 -30.18
N ALA A 240 -42.40 1.28 -30.08
CA ALA A 240 -42.63 0.48 -28.88
C ALA A 240 -41.50 0.64 -27.86
N THR A 241 -40.23 0.51 -28.28
CA THR A 241 -39.06 0.70 -27.39
C THR A 241 -38.63 2.16 -27.26
N ARG A 242 -39.10 3.05 -28.16
CA ARG A 242 -38.71 4.47 -28.28
C ARG A 242 -37.21 4.68 -28.54
N GLN A 243 -36.55 3.67 -29.09
CA GLN A 243 -35.11 3.63 -29.38
C GLN A 243 -34.85 3.29 -30.86
N GLY A 244 -33.59 3.38 -31.29
CA GLY A 244 -33.15 3.05 -32.65
C GLY A 244 -32.78 1.59 -32.87
N ALA A 245 -32.37 0.84 -31.83
CA ALA A 245 -32.06 -0.59 -31.89
C ALA A 245 -31.97 -1.22 -30.50
N THR A 246 -32.09 -2.55 -30.45
CA THR A 246 -31.64 -3.40 -29.33
C THR A 246 -30.48 -4.28 -29.83
N VAL A 247 -29.35 -4.24 -29.14
CA VAL A 247 -28.14 -5.02 -29.49
C VAL A 247 -27.71 -5.86 -28.29
N THR A 248 -27.40 -7.13 -28.52
CA THR A 248 -26.93 -8.07 -27.49
C THR A 248 -25.69 -8.81 -27.99
N ILE A 249 -24.63 -8.80 -27.19
CA ILE A 249 -23.35 -9.45 -27.51
C ILE A 249 -22.97 -10.36 -26.33
N THR A 250 -22.71 -11.64 -26.63
CA THR A 250 -22.27 -12.65 -25.67
C THR A 250 -20.88 -13.22 -26.00
N GLY A 251 -20.39 -13.03 -27.24
CA GLY A 251 -19.07 -13.48 -27.66
C GLY A 251 -18.67 -13.00 -29.05
N GLY A 252 -17.50 -13.47 -29.52
CA GLY A 252 -16.92 -13.13 -30.82
C GLY A 252 -15.92 -11.98 -30.80
N THR A 253 -15.29 -11.71 -31.96
CA THR A 253 -14.40 -10.56 -32.18
C THR A 253 -15.10 -9.57 -33.11
N ILE A 254 -15.32 -8.34 -32.66
CA ILE A 254 -16.25 -7.38 -33.28
C ILE A 254 -15.54 -6.06 -33.56
N VAL A 255 -15.61 -5.60 -34.80
CA VAL A 255 -15.24 -4.24 -35.21
C VAL A 255 -16.48 -3.54 -35.74
N ALA A 256 -16.91 -2.47 -35.09
CA ALA A 256 -18.17 -1.78 -35.40
C ALA A 256 -17.93 -0.28 -35.57
N GLU A 257 -18.05 0.25 -36.79
CA GLU A 257 -17.69 1.63 -37.11
C GLU A 257 -18.79 2.38 -37.85
N SER A 258 -18.91 3.68 -37.57
CA SER A 258 -19.80 4.62 -38.27
C SER A 258 -18.99 5.72 -38.96
N GLY A 259 -19.26 5.95 -40.25
CA GLY A 259 -18.59 6.99 -41.02
C GLY A 259 -18.98 8.41 -40.62
N SER A 260 -20.17 8.62 -40.04
CA SER A 260 -20.60 9.94 -39.54
C SER A 260 -21.84 9.87 -38.66
N GLN A 261 -21.89 10.60 -37.54
CA GLN A 261 -23.09 10.85 -36.72
C GLN A 261 -23.82 9.67 -36.06
N GLY A 262 -23.78 8.45 -36.59
CA GLY A 262 -24.22 7.24 -35.87
C GLY A 262 -23.15 6.73 -34.90
N ALA A 263 -23.56 5.92 -33.92
CA ALA A 263 -22.62 5.23 -33.03
C ALA A 263 -21.88 4.08 -33.73
N GLY A 264 -20.79 3.59 -33.14
CA GLY A 264 -20.18 2.31 -33.54
C GLY A 264 -21.16 1.16 -33.29
N ILE A 265 -21.62 1.04 -32.04
CA ILE A 265 -22.68 0.11 -31.63
C ILE A 265 -23.86 0.86 -31.00
N GLY A 266 -25.07 0.62 -31.49
CA GLY A 266 -26.32 1.10 -30.93
C GLY A 266 -27.11 2.05 -31.85
N GLY A 267 -27.19 3.31 -31.43
CA GLY A 267 -28.07 4.33 -31.98
C GLY A 267 -27.48 5.09 -33.18
N ALA A 268 -28.33 5.35 -34.16
CA ALA A 268 -28.00 6.19 -35.30
C ALA A 268 -28.09 7.70 -34.98
N TYR A 269 -27.85 8.55 -35.97
CA TYR A 269 -28.20 9.97 -35.89
C TYR A 269 -29.64 10.18 -35.38
N GLN A 270 -29.77 11.04 -34.37
CA GLN A 270 -30.96 11.37 -33.58
C GLN A 270 -31.59 10.24 -32.74
N ARG A 271 -30.85 9.14 -32.49
CA ARG A 271 -31.41 7.94 -31.84
C ARG A 271 -30.49 7.37 -30.76
N THR A 272 -31.13 6.92 -29.69
CA THR A 272 -30.56 6.13 -28.59
C THR A 272 -30.75 4.62 -28.84
N ALA A 273 -30.15 3.77 -28.01
CA ALA A 273 -30.29 2.32 -28.12
C ALA A 273 -30.22 1.62 -26.75
N THR A 274 -30.67 0.36 -26.72
CA THR A 274 -30.29 -0.59 -25.68
C THR A 274 -29.14 -1.46 -26.19
N VAL A 275 -28.04 -1.53 -25.45
CA VAL A 275 -26.86 -2.34 -25.78
C VAL A 275 -26.46 -3.17 -24.56
N THR A 276 -26.48 -4.49 -24.69
CA THR A 276 -26.07 -5.44 -23.64
C THR A 276 -24.86 -6.22 -24.12
N ILE A 277 -23.76 -6.19 -23.36
CA ILE A 277 -22.51 -6.88 -23.63
C ILE A 277 -22.17 -7.76 -22.43
N SER A 278 -21.88 -9.04 -22.68
CA SER A 278 -21.54 -10.04 -21.65
C SER A 278 -20.28 -10.84 -21.97
N GLY A 279 -19.70 -10.65 -23.15
CA GLY A 279 -18.46 -11.29 -23.60
C GLY A 279 -18.01 -10.77 -24.96
N GLY A 280 -16.90 -11.32 -25.45
CA GLY A 280 -16.27 -10.96 -26.73
C GLY A 280 -15.12 -9.95 -26.60
N ASP A 281 -14.46 -9.70 -27.73
CA ASP A 281 -13.44 -8.65 -27.93
C ASP A 281 -13.99 -7.63 -28.93
N ILE A 282 -14.16 -6.37 -28.50
CA ILE A 282 -15.04 -5.40 -29.17
C ILE A 282 -14.30 -4.07 -29.36
N THR A 283 -14.04 -3.70 -30.62
CA THR A 283 -13.66 -2.32 -31.00
C THR A 283 -14.85 -1.61 -31.63
N ALA A 284 -15.32 -0.54 -30.97
CA ALA A 284 -16.49 0.23 -31.40
C ALA A 284 -16.13 1.72 -31.59
N THR A 285 -16.26 2.22 -32.82
CA THR A 285 -15.84 3.57 -33.23
C THR A 285 -17.02 4.40 -33.72
N GLY A 286 -17.33 5.48 -33.02
CA GLY A 286 -18.37 6.43 -33.39
C GLY A 286 -17.98 7.32 -34.56
N GLY A 287 -18.95 7.61 -35.44
CA GLY A 287 -18.78 8.63 -36.48
C GLY A 287 -18.74 10.04 -35.88
N SER A 288 -18.53 11.07 -36.70
CA SER A 288 -18.46 12.46 -36.18
C SER A 288 -19.66 12.81 -35.28
N ARG A 289 -19.40 13.11 -33.99
CA ARG A 289 -20.39 13.32 -32.92
C ARG A 289 -21.33 12.14 -32.57
N GLY A 290 -21.06 10.92 -33.02
CA GLY A 290 -21.68 9.68 -32.51
C GLY A 290 -20.79 8.97 -31.49
N ALA A 291 -21.39 8.25 -30.54
CA ALA A 291 -20.64 7.53 -29.51
C ALA A 291 -19.92 6.28 -30.05
N GLY A 292 -18.90 5.78 -29.33
CA GLY A 292 -18.35 4.44 -29.61
C GLY A 292 -19.42 3.38 -29.40
N ILE A 293 -20.00 3.35 -28.20
CA ILE A 293 -21.16 2.55 -27.83
C ILE A 293 -22.23 3.47 -27.24
N GLY A 294 -23.47 3.42 -27.76
CA GLY A 294 -24.59 4.23 -27.27
C GLY A 294 -25.33 4.99 -28.37
N SER A 295 -25.49 6.31 -28.28
CA SER A 295 -26.28 7.10 -29.26
C SER A 295 -25.48 7.81 -30.36
N GLY A 296 -26.18 8.17 -31.43
CA GLY A 296 -25.70 9.12 -32.42
C GLY A 296 -25.93 10.58 -32.03
N TYR A 297 -25.37 11.48 -32.85
CA TYR A 297 -25.49 12.94 -32.74
C TYR A 297 -26.97 13.42 -32.73
N ASN A 298 -27.27 14.53 -32.05
CA ASN A 298 -28.63 15.12 -31.98
C ASN A 298 -29.70 14.19 -31.36
N GLN A 299 -29.35 13.39 -30.35
CA GLN A 299 -30.23 12.33 -29.81
C GLN A 299 -31.64 12.81 -29.41
N MET A 300 -32.65 12.02 -29.76
CA MET A 300 -34.07 12.24 -29.44
C MET A 300 -34.75 10.91 -29.12
N GLY A 301 -35.50 10.85 -28.02
CA GLY A 301 -36.25 9.66 -27.59
C GLY A 301 -36.07 9.38 -26.10
N SER A 302 -36.20 8.11 -25.73
CA SER A 302 -35.78 7.62 -24.40
C SER A 302 -34.26 7.70 -24.24
N GLU A 303 -33.77 7.61 -23.00
CA GLU A 303 -32.34 7.50 -22.70
C GLU A 303 -31.67 6.26 -23.34
N ASN A 304 -30.34 6.31 -23.45
CA ASN A 304 -29.55 5.11 -23.74
C ASN A 304 -29.62 4.14 -22.56
N ILE A 305 -29.54 2.84 -22.84
CA ILE A 305 -29.36 1.81 -21.84
C ILE A 305 -28.15 0.98 -22.29
N ILE A 306 -27.08 0.99 -21.51
CA ILE A 306 -25.83 0.30 -21.83
C ILE A 306 -25.45 -0.56 -20.63
N THR A 307 -25.32 -1.87 -20.83
CA THR A 307 -24.95 -2.82 -19.78
C THR A 307 -23.77 -3.67 -20.27
N ILE A 308 -22.65 -3.60 -19.58
CA ILE A 308 -21.39 -4.29 -19.93
C ILE A 308 -20.97 -5.16 -18.75
N THR A 309 -21.38 -6.42 -18.73
CA THR A 309 -21.03 -7.36 -17.65
C THR A 309 -19.75 -8.15 -17.91
N GLY A 310 -19.31 -8.31 -19.17
CA GLY A 310 -18.11 -9.08 -19.49
C GLY A 310 -17.52 -8.74 -20.86
N GLY A 311 -16.36 -9.32 -21.17
CA GLY A 311 -15.60 -9.11 -22.40
C GLY A 311 -14.46 -8.09 -22.28
N VAL A 312 -13.80 -7.83 -23.41
CA VAL A 312 -12.80 -6.77 -23.60
C VAL A 312 -13.37 -5.74 -24.57
N ILE A 313 -13.50 -4.49 -24.14
CA ILE A 313 -14.20 -3.43 -24.85
C ILE A 313 -13.27 -2.23 -25.06
N LYS A 314 -13.09 -1.82 -26.31
CA LYS A 314 -12.45 -0.57 -26.72
C LYS A 314 -13.47 0.31 -27.43
N ALA A 315 -13.96 1.34 -26.76
CA ALA A 315 -15.02 2.21 -27.26
C ALA A 315 -14.50 3.64 -27.48
N THR A 316 -14.56 4.13 -28.73
CA THR A 316 -14.00 5.43 -29.13
C THR A 316 -15.10 6.32 -29.70
N GLY A 317 -15.39 7.44 -29.02
CA GLY A 317 -16.33 8.45 -29.51
C GLY A 317 -15.75 9.26 -30.66
N GLY A 318 -16.61 9.69 -31.59
CA GLY A 318 -16.24 10.71 -32.55
C GLY A 318 -16.07 12.08 -31.89
N GLU A 319 -15.46 13.04 -32.60
CA GLU A 319 -15.27 14.43 -32.13
C GLU A 319 -16.56 15.00 -31.50
N GLY A 320 -16.54 15.28 -30.19
CA GLY A 320 -17.68 15.79 -29.43
C GLY A 320 -18.70 14.75 -28.95
N ALA A 321 -18.36 13.46 -28.92
CA ALA A 321 -19.21 12.38 -28.41
C ALA A 321 -18.44 11.39 -27.51
N ALA A 322 -19.18 10.63 -26.70
CA ALA A 322 -18.60 9.76 -25.69
C ALA A 322 -18.01 8.46 -26.26
N GLY A 323 -17.04 7.88 -25.56
CA GLY A 323 -16.61 6.50 -25.81
C GLY A 323 -17.78 5.55 -25.56
N ILE A 324 -18.38 5.64 -24.38
CA ILE A 324 -19.59 4.91 -23.98
C ILE A 324 -20.61 5.91 -23.43
N GLY A 325 -21.83 5.93 -23.97
CA GLY A 325 -22.89 6.86 -23.54
C GLY A 325 -23.49 7.63 -24.71
N SER A 326 -23.51 8.97 -24.65
CA SER A 326 -24.19 9.77 -25.68
C SER A 326 -23.30 10.30 -26.81
N GLY A 327 -23.91 10.40 -27.98
CA GLY A 327 -23.51 11.35 -29.02
C GLY A 327 -23.53 12.80 -28.53
N GLY A 328 -22.97 13.69 -29.33
CA GLY A 328 -22.94 15.14 -29.04
C GLY A 328 -24.32 15.79 -29.17
N ARG A 329 -24.52 16.89 -28.42
CA ARG A 329 -25.65 17.84 -28.43
C ARG A 329 -27.04 17.20 -28.55
N GLY A 330 -27.73 17.02 -27.44
CA GLY A 330 -29.11 16.52 -27.40
C GLY A 330 -30.16 17.64 -27.43
N SER A 331 -31.41 17.24 -27.23
CA SER A 331 -32.48 18.16 -26.82
C SER A 331 -32.30 18.64 -25.37
N SER A 332 -33.23 19.47 -24.87
CA SER A 332 -33.18 20.19 -23.58
C SER A 332 -33.03 19.34 -22.30
N TYR A 333 -32.95 18.02 -22.42
CA TYR A 333 -32.79 17.05 -21.32
C TYR A 333 -31.68 16.03 -21.64
N GLY A 334 -30.64 16.46 -22.34
CA GLY A 334 -29.58 15.61 -22.87
C GLY A 334 -28.76 14.89 -21.79
N SER A 335 -29.09 13.62 -21.55
CA SER A 335 -28.40 12.69 -20.64
C SER A 335 -27.51 11.71 -21.41
N GLY A 336 -26.39 11.29 -20.82
CA GLY A 336 -25.56 10.17 -21.31
C GLY A 336 -26.35 8.86 -21.41
N GLY A 337 -27.31 8.68 -20.50
CA GLY A 337 -28.20 7.53 -20.36
C GLY A 337 -27.94 6.75 -19.07
N VAL A 338 -28.44 5.52 -19.03
CA VAL A 338 -28.11 4.54 -17.98
C VAL A 338 -26.96 3.68 -18.49
N ILE A 339 -25.83 3.70 -17.78
CA ILE A 339 -24.61 2.97 -18.11
C ILE A 339 -24.25 2.10 -16.89
N THR A 340 -24.15 0.80 -17.10
CA THR A 340 -23.78 -0.18 -16.07
C THR A 340 -22.58 -0.98 -16.55
N ILE A 341 -21.51 -1.02 -15.76
CA ILE A 341 -20.30 -1.79 -16.02
C ILE A 341 -20.06 -2.74 -14.85
N GLY A 342 -19.77 -4.01 -15.16
CA GLY A 342 -19.55 -5.06 -14.17
C GLY A 342 -20.82 -5.62 -13.56
N SER A 343 -20.63 -6.55 -12.63
CA SER A 343 -21.62 -7.12 -11.72
C SER A 343 -20.89 -7.85 -10.58
N ALA A 344 -21.59 -8.31 -9.55
CA ALA A 344 -20.98 -9.01 -8.41
C ALA A 344 -20.08 -10.20 -8.82
N ASP A 345 -20.46 -10.94 -9.86
CA ASP A 345 -19.80 -12.19 -10.28
C ASP A 345 -18.91 -12.04 -11.54
N THR A 346 -18.69 -10.81 -12.04
CA THR A 346 -18.00 -10.60 -13.33
C THR A 346 -16.99 -9.45 -13.30
N THR A 347 -16.00 -9.49 -14.19
CA THR A 347 -14.92 -8.47 -14.29
C THR A 347 -14.63 -8.10 -15.75
N PRO A 348 -15.40 -7.19 -16.37
CA PRO A 348 -15.14 -6.72 -17.74
C PRO A 348 -13.87 -5.86 -17.81
N THR A 349 -13.22 -5.82 -18.97
CA THR A 349 -12.15 -4.87 -19.27
C THR A 349 -12.67 -3.83 -20.25
N VAL A 350 -12.72 -2.57 -19.84
CA VAL A 350 -13.26 -1.44 -20.62
C VAL A 350 -12.19 -0.38 -20.82
N SER A 351 -12.00 0.07 -22.06
CA SER A 351 -11.19 1.23 -22.44
C SER A 351 -12.03 2.18 -23.28
N ALA A 352 -12.37 3.33 -22.72
CA ALA A 352 -13.24 4.33 -23.32
C ALA A 352 -12.47 5.62 -23.64
N PHE A 353 -12.65 6.16 -24.84
CA PHE A 353 -11.94 7.33 -25.35
C PHE A 353 -12.91 8.36 -25.91
N ALA A 354 -12.70 9.64 -25.59
CA ALA A 354 -13.47 10.77 -26.12
C ALA A 354 -12.60 12.00 -26.43
N ASP A 355 -13.16 12.92 -27.21
CA ASP A 355 -12.50 14.16 -27.66
C ASP A 355 -13.54 15.28 -27.87
N GLY A 356 -13.09 16.54 -27.94
CA GLY A 356 -13.91 17.67 -28.36
C GLY A 356 -15.02 18.09 -27.38
N GLY A 357 -14.79 17.97 -26.06
CA GLY A 357 -15.76 18.37 -25.05
C GLY A 357 -16.78 17.29 -24.65
N ALA A 358 -16.53 16.02 -24.97
CA ALA A 358 -17.33 14.89 -24.50
C ALA A 358 -16.61 14.10 -23.42
N ALA A 359 -17.37 13.42 -22.55
CA ALA A 359 -16.82 12.51 -21.57
C ALA A 359 -16.46 11.15 -22.17
N ALA A 360 -15.46 10.46 -21.64
CA ALA A 360 -15.11 9.12 -22.14
C ALA A 360 -16.21 8.10 -21.81
N ILE A 361 -16.78 8.17 -20.61
CA ILE A 361 -18.00 7.44 -20.21
C ILE A 361 -19.05 8.45 -19.73
N GLY A 362 -20.24 8.46 -20.34
CA GLY A 362 -21.36 9.35 -20.01
C GLY A 362 -21.75 10.31 -21.13
N GLY A 363 -21.64 11.62 -20.87
CA GLY A 363 -22.21 12.67 -21.72
C GLY A 363 -21.32 13.15 -22.86
N GLY A 364 -21.87 13.22 -24.07
CA GLY A 364 -21.29 13.94 -25.22
C GLY A 364 -21.23 15.46 -25.05
N GLN A 365 -20.70 16.18 -26.04
CA GLN A 365 -20.57 17.66 -25.99
C GLN A 365 -21.94 18.32 -25.87
N GLY A 366 -22.21 18.99 -24.74
CA GLY A 366 -23.50 19.60 -24.40
C GLY A 366 -24.47 18.68 -23.66
N MET A 367 -23.98 17.62 -23.02
CA MET A 367 -24.80 16.57 -22.38
C MET A 367 -24.38 16.35 -20.93
N GLY A 368 -25.36 16.06 -20.07
CA GLY A 368 -25.13 15.52 -18.73
C GLY A 368 -24.63 14.08 -18.76
N GLY A 369 -24.07 13.59 -17.65
CA GLY A 369 -23.49 12.24 -17.59
C GLY A 369 -24.50 11.11 -17.57
N GLY A 370 -25.68 11.34 -16.98
CA GLY A 370 -26.73 10.33 -16.80
C GLY A 370 -26.57 9.54 -15.50
N ALA A 371 -26.98 8.27 -15.50
CA ALA A 371 -26.75 7.34 -14.40
C ALA A 371 -25.61 6.38 -14.79
N ILE A 372 -24.49 6.41 -14.08
CA ILE A 372 -23.30 5.61 -14.40
C ILE A 372 -22.93 4.78 -13.17
N THR A 373 -23.11 3.46 -13.25
CA THR A 373 -22.73 2.51 -12.18
C THR A 373 -21.59 1.62 -12.65
N VAL A 374 -20.52 1.51 -11.85
CA VAL A 374 -19.42 0.57 -12.02
C VAL A 374 -19.38 -0.34 -10.81
N TYR A 375 -19.82 -1.58 -10.97
CA TYR A 375 -19.78 -2.62 -9.93
C TYR A 375 -18.39 -3.23 -9.77
N SER A 376 -17.68 -3.41 -10.89
CA SER A 376 -16.48 -4.26 -10.95
C SER A 376 -15.75 -4.15 -12.30
N GLY A 377 -14.59 -4.81 -12.39
CA GLY A 377 -13.78 -4.91 -13.61
C GLY A 377 -12.67 -3.85 -13.67
N THR A 378 -12.09 -3.69 -14.86
CA THR A 378 -11.02 -2.71 -15.13
C THR A 378 -11.54 -1.67 -16.11
N VAL A 379 -11.64 -0.41 -15.70
CA VAL A 379 -12.26 0.68 -16.48
C VAL A 379 -11.27 1.81 -16.71
N ASN A 380 -10.76 1.94 -17.93
CA ASN A 380 -9.86 3.01 -18.34
C ASN A 380 -10.64 4.04 -19.19
N ALA A 381 -10.96 5.20 -18.59
CA ALA A 381 -11.67 6.30 -19.23
C ALA A 381 -10.71 7.46 -19.51
N THR A 382 -10.58 7.90 -20.76
CA THR A 382 -9.58 8.91 -21.16
C THR A 382 -10.14 9.95 -22.14
N VAL A 383 -10.10 11.23 -21.76
CA VAL A 383 -10.45 12.36 -22.65
C VAL A 383 -9.18 12.92 -23.29
N ILE A 384 -9.12 12.90 -24.62
CA ILE A 384 -7.92 13.26 -25.39
C ILE A 384 -7.78 14.78 -25.54
N SER A 385 -8.87 15.53 -25.75
CA SER A 385 -8.81 17.00 -25.66
C SER A 385 -10.09 17.69 -25.17
N SER A 386 -9.85 18.58 -24.19
CA SER A 386 -10.73 19.64 -23.68
C SER A 386 -12.07 19.24 -23.05
N ASN A 387 -12.34 19.86 -21.89
CA ASN A 387 -13.64 20.20 -21.31
C ASN A 387 -14.66 19.09 -20.98
N GLY A 388 -14.50 17.84 -21.43
CA GLY A 388 -15.31 16.70 -20.96
C GLY A 388 -14.71 16.02 -19.73
N ALA A 389 -15.54 15.44 -18.87
CA ALA A 389 -15.06 14.62 -17.74
C ALA A 389 -14.54 13.25 -18.21
N ALA A 390 -13.70 12.53 -17.47
CA ALA A 390 -13.37 11.15 -17.90
C ALA A 390 -14.59 10.22 -17.74
N ILE A 391 -15.22 10.25 -16.56
CA ILE A 391 -16.50 9.61 -16.27
C ILE A 391 -17.47 10.70 -15.80
N GLY A 392 -18.62 10.84 -16.46
CA GLY A 392 -19.63 11.86 -16.12
C GLY A 392 -20.07 12.72 -17.30
N SER A 393 -20.17 14.04 -17.10
CA SER A 393 -20.75 14.94 -18.12
C SER A 393 -19.75 15.40 -19.18
N GLY A 394 -20.29 15.72 -20.35
CA GLY A 394 -19.57 16.53 -21.32
C GLY A 394 -19.51 18.01 -20.91
N TYR A 395 -18.83 18.78 -21.72
CA TYR A 395 -18.77 20.24 -21.67
C TYR A 395 -20.14 20.86 -21.98
N SER A 396 -20.57 21.85 -21.20
CA SER A 396 -21.82 22.58 -21.44
C SER A 396 -21.69 24.08 -21.18
N MET A 397 -22.60 24.86 -21.78
CA MET A 397 -22.84 26.28 -21.47
C MET A 397 -24.30 26.49 -21.03
N GLY A 398 -24.98 25.43 -20.60
CA GLY A 398 -26.40 25.41 -20.24
C GLY A 398 -26.69 24.47 -19.07
N ASN A 399 -27.98 24.33 -18.73
CA ASN A 399 -28.42 23.59 -17.54
C ASN A 399 -28.32 22.06 -17.72
N THR A 400 -27.09 21.53 -17.62
CA THR A 400 -26.77 20.09 -17.63
C THR A 400 -26.15 19.69 -16.29
N ALA A 401 -26.42 18.45 -15.87
CA ALA A 401 -25.90 17.88 -14.62
C ALA A 401 -24.84 16.80 -14.88
N ILE A 402 -24.00 16.53 -13.89
CA ILE A 402 -23.20 15.31 -13.77
C ILE A 402 -24.14 14.10 -13.90
N GLY A 403 -25.30 14.16 -13.24
CA GLY A 403 -26.21 13.03 -13.07
C GLY A 403 -25.91 12.32 -11.75
N SER A 404 -25.85 11.00 -11.77
CA SER A 404 -25.44 10.18 -10.62
C SER A 404 -24.36 9.19 -11.06
N ILE A 405 -23.16 9.32 -10.51
CA ILE A 405 -22.05 8.39 -10.71
C ILE A 405 -21.90 7.54 -9.45
N ASP A 406 -21.73 6.23 -9.62
CA ASP A 406 -21.72 5.23 -8.57
C ASP A 406 -20.61 4.20 -8.86
N LEU A 407 -19.44 4.37 -8.23
CA LEU A 407 -18.27 3.53 -8.41
C LEU A 407 -18.15 2.56 -7.23
N GLN A 408 -18.91 1.47 -7.24
CA GLN A 408 -18.98 0.51 -6.13
C GLN A 408 -17.73 -0.36 -6.03
N GLY A 409 -17.10 -0.72 -7.15
CA GLY A 409 -15.95 -1.60 -7.16
C GLY A 409 -15.16 -1.70 -8.46
N GLY A 410 -14.02 -2.41 -8.39
CA GLY A 410 -13.10 -2.62 -9.51
C GLY A 410 -11.95 -1.61 -9.56
N THR A 411 -11.16 -1.64 -10.64
CA THR A 411 -10.03 -0.75 -10.88
C THR A 411 -10.36 0.26 -11.97
N ILE A 412 -10.49 1.54 -11.60
CA ILE A 412 -10.89 2.63 -12.46
C ILE A 412 -9.71 3.60 -12.67
N THR A 413 -9.31 3.80 -13.92
CA THR A 413 -8.38 4.86 -14.34
C THR A 413 -9.17 5.92 -15.08
N ALA A 414 -9.33 7.10 -14.47
CA ALA A 414 -10.09 8.22 -15.00
C ALA A 414 -9.14 9.39 -15.31
N VAL A 415 -8.92 9.70 -16.59
CA VAL A 415 -8.00 10.77 -17.04
C VAL A 415 -8.75 11.78 -17.90
N ALA A 416 -8.86 13.01 -17.41
CA ALA A 416 -9.53 14.11 -18.09
C ALA A 416 -8.55 15.09 -18.75
N SER A 417 -9.08 16.00 -19.56
CA SER A 417 -8.33 17.03 -20.27
C SER A 417 -8.82 18.42 -19.88
N SER A 418 -7.95 19.43 -20.01
CA SER A 418 -8.16 20.85 -19.67
C SER A 418 -9.64 21.27 -19.68
N GLY A 419 -10.20 21.54 -18.49
CA GLY A 419 -11.61 21.92 -18.33
C GLY A 419 -12.51 20.93 -17.60
N GLY A 420 -12.29 19.61 -17.71
CA GLY A 420 -13.18 18.59 -17.16
C GLY A 420 -12.60 17.81 -15.97
N ALA A 421 -13.46 17.31 -15.09
CA ALA A 421 -13.08 16.49 -13.94
C ALA A 421 -12.75 15.04 -14.35
N ALA A 422 -11.98 14.30 -13.54
CA ALA A 422 -11.79 12.88 -13.83
C ALA A 422 -13.10 12.11 -13.62
N VAL A 423 -13.75 12.30 -12.47
CA VAL A 423 -15.08 11.77 -12.16
C VAL A 423 -16.00 12.94 -11.81
N GLY A 424 -17.04 13.18 -12.61
CA GLY A 424 -18.03 14.22 -12.36
C GLY A 424 -18.30 15.14 -13.55
N GLY A 425 -17.98 16.43 -13.39
CA GLY A 425 -18.40 17.50 -14.30
C GLY A 425 -17.40 17.82 -15.41
N GLY A 426 -17.90 17.93 -16.63
CA GLY A 426 -17.24 18.72 -17.68
C GLY A 426 -17.19 20.21 -17.32
N ASN A 427 -16.49 21.02 -18.12
CA ASN A 427 -16.36 22.46 -17.93
C ASN A 427 -17.76 23.12 -17.80
N GLN A 428 -17.90 24.01 -16.80
CA GLN A 428 -19.14 24.65 -16.32
C GLN A 428 -20.21 23.73 -15.71
N VAL A 429 -19.94 22.43 -15.49
CA VAL A 429 -20.86 21.48 -14.85
C VAL A 429 -20.38 21.09 -13.44
N SER A 430 -21.29 21.12 -12.45
CA SER A 430 -21.05 20.69 -11.06
C SER A 430 -22.26 20.11 -10.31
N SER A 431 -23.46 20.13 -10.89
CA SER A 431 -24.68 19.63 -10.21
C SER A 431 -24.84 18.12 -10.40
N GLY A 432 -25.04 17.36 -9.33
CA GLY A 432 -25.26 15.91 -9.35
C GLY A 432 -24.55 15.20 -8.20
N SER A 433 -24.56 13.87 -8.20
CA SER A 433 -23.93 13.05 -7.16
C SER A 433 -22.79 12.18 -7.68
N VAL A 434 -21.81 11.92 -6.80
CA VAL A 434 -20.76 10.93 -6.99
C VAL A 434 -20.65 10.08 -5.72
N HIS A 435 -20.80 8.77 -5.86
CA HIS A 435 -20.53 7.78 -4.84
C HIS A 435 -19.31 6.95 -5.24
N ILE A 436 -18.45 6.63 -4.26
CA ILE A 436 -17.32 5.71 -4.40
C ILE A 436 -17.40 4.71 -3.24
N GLY A 437 -17.72 3.46 -3.57
CA GLY A 437 -17.92 2.37 -2.62
C GLY A 437 -16.61 1.74 -2.16
N SER A 438 -16.69 0.99 -1.06
CA SER A 438 -15.53 0.44 -0.34
C SER A 438 -14.74 -0.62 -1.11
N GLY A 439 -15.23 -1.08 -2.27
CA GLY A 439 -14.54 -2.03 -3.15
C GLY A 439 -13.81 -1.39 -4.35
N ALA A 440 -13.81 -0.06 -4.48
CA ALA A 440 -13.31 0.63 -5.65
C ALA A 440 -11.87 1.14 -5.49
N THR A 441 -11.03 0.82 -6.46
CA THR A 441 -9.69 1.41 -6.67
C THR A 441 -9.76 2.44 -7.79
N LEU A 442 -9.62 3.73 -7.48
CA LEU A 442 -9.75 4.85 -8.41
C LEU A 442 -8.45 5.67 -8.51
N TYR A 443 -7.89 5.73 -9.72
CA TYR A 443 -6.92 6.75 -10.11
C TYR A 443 -7.63 7.85 -10.92
N ALA A 444 -7.65 9.09 -10.42
CA ALA A 444 -8.45 10.19 -10.95
C ALA A 444 -7.58 11.43 -11.26
N LEU A 445 -7.27 11.68 -12.53
CA LEU A 445 -6.50 12.85 -12.97
C LEU A 445 -7.40 13.89 -13.66
N ALA A 446 -7.61 15.03 -12.98
CA ALA A 446 -8.40 16.15 -13.47
C ALA A 446 -7.78 16.82 -14.69
N GLY A 447 -8.60 17.50 -15.50
CA GLY A 447 -8.15 18.52 -16.44
C GLY A 447 -7.83 19.85 -15.74
N ASP A 448 -7.00 20.70 -16.38
CA ASP A 448 -6.66 22.02 -15.82
C ASP A 448 -7.89 22.84 -15.41
N GLY A 449 -7.91 23.24 -14.14
CA GLY A 449 -8.94 24.06 -13.51
C GLY A 449 -10.15 23.29 -12.97
N ALA A 450 -10.19 21.97 -13.11
CA ALA A 450 -11.27 21.11 -12.64
C ALA A 450 -10.86 20.32 -11.40
N ALA A 451 -11.85 19.77 -10.69
CA ALA A 451 -11.62 18.83 -9.61
C ALA A 451 -11.23 17.46 -10.18
N ALA A 452 -10.59 16.61 -9.40
CA ALA A 452 -10.44 15.21 -9.79
C ALA A 452 -11.77 14.48 -9.63
N ILE A 453 -12.44 14.68 -8.49
CA ILE A 453 -13.76 14.15 -8.18
C ILE A 453 -14.67 15.36 -7.85
N GLY A 454 -15.65 15.66 -8.69
CA GLY A 454 -16.57 16.80 -8.50
C GLY A 454 -16.74 17.68 -9.74
N GLY A 455 -16.68 19.01 -9.56
CA GLY A 455 -17.00 19.99 -10.60
C GLY A 455 -15.89 20.25 -11.63
N GLY A 456 -16.30 20.54 -12.86
CA GLY A 456 -15.40 21.01 -13.92
C GLY A 456 -14.99 22.48 -13.76
N SER A 457 -14.07 22.94 -14.60
CA SER A 457 -13.56 24.31 -14.59
C SER A 457 -14.70 25.34 -14.77
N TYR A 458 -14.61 26.47 -14.08
CA TYR A 458 -15.62 27.55 -14.07
C TYR A 458 -17.04 27.17 -13.58
N SER A 459 -17.24 25.95 -13.05
CA SER A 459 -18.47 25.60 -12.31
C SER A 459 -18.46 26.22 -10.90
N SER A 460 -19.63 26.42 -10.29
CA SER A 460 -19.77 27.10 -9.00
C SER A 460 -19.43 26.25 -7.76
N GLY A 461 -18.95 25.01 -7.95
CA GLY A 461 -19.18 23.95 -6.97
C GLY A 461 -20.62 23.45 -7.04
N GLY A 462 -20.94 22.33 -6.38
CA GLY A 462 -22.31 21.80 -6.39
C GLY A 462 -22.48 20.29 -6.18
N THR A 463 -21.40 19.50 -6.22
CA THR A 463 -21.48 18.04 -6.24
C THR A 463 -21.78 17.47 -4.86
N ASP A 464 -22.78 16.59 -4.77
CA ASP A 464 -23.05 15.76 -3.60
C ASP A 464 -22.13 14.52 -3.65
N ILE A 465 -21.00 14.56 -2.95
CA ILE A 465 -19.97 13.49 -2.99
C ILE A 465 -20.04 12.65 -1.70
N SER A 466 -19.98 11.33 -1.87
CA SER A 466 -19.82 10.35 -0.77
C SER A 466 -18.73 9.34 -1.13
N ILE A 467 -17.93 8.96 -0.14
CA ILE A 467 -16.84 7.98 -0.29
C ILE A 467 -16.88 7.07 0.93
N GLU A 468 -16.95 5.76 0.71
CA GLU A 468 -16.97 4.77 1.78
C GLU A 468 -15.57 4.48 2.33
N ASN A 469 -15.51 4.18 3.63
CA ASN A 469 -14.29 3.71 4.25
C ASN A 469 -13.87 2.34 3.66
N GLY A 470 -12.64 2.27 3.14
CA GLY A 470 -12.10 1.09 2.44
C GLY A 470 -11.89 1.31 0.93
N ALA A 471 -12.50 2.34 0.34
CA ALA A 471 -12.17 2.74 -1.03
C ALA A 471 -10.68 3.09 -1.15
N ASP A 472 -10.07 2.82 -2.31
CA ASP A 472 -8.69 3.15 -2.60
C ASP A 472 -8.60 4.23 -3.67
N ILE A 473 -8.17 5.45 -3.33
CA ILE A 473 -8.24 6.61 -4.22
C ILE A 473 -6.88 7.32 -4.30
N VAL A 474 -6.49 7.68 -5.52
CA VAL A 474 -5.53 8.74 -5.83
C VAL A 474 -6.21 9.73 -6.75
N ALA A 475 -6.33 10.99 -6.34
CA ALA A 475 -7.03 12.03 -7.08
C ALA A 475 -6.13 13.28 -7.22
N LEU A 476 -5.95 13.82 -8.44
CA LEU A 476 -4.96 14.87 -8.75
C LEU A 476 -5.58 16.05 -9.53
N SER A 477 -5.29 17.30 -9.14
CA SER A 477 -5.82 18.52 -9.73
C SER A 477 -4.83 19.70 -9.75
N THR A 478 -5.06 20.67 -10.64
CA THR A 478 -4.26 21.92 -10.77
C THR A 478 -4.71 23.06 -9.83
N GLY A 479 -5.41 22.74 -8.74
CA GLY A 479 -5.55 23.60 -7.55
C GLY A 479 -6.36 24.90 -7.68
N LYS A 480 -6.88 25.21 -8.87
CA LYS A 480 -8.00 26.17 -9.01
C LYS A 480 -9.29 25.63 -8.36
N ARG A 481 -9.29 24.34 -7.99
CA ARG A 481 -10.28 23.61 -7.19
C ARG A 481 -9.53 22.59 -6.33
N TRP A 482 -10.19 22.07 -5.30
CA TRP A 482 -9.71 20.90 -4.55
C TRP A 482 -9.72 19.64 -5.41
N ALA A 483 -9.00 18.59 -5.00
CA ALA A 483 -9.03 17.31 -5.72
C ALA A 483 -10.39 16.63 -5.56
N VAL A 484 -10.98 16.67 -4.35
CA VAL A 484 -12.41 16.39 -4.11
C VAL A 484 -13.15 17.71 -3.89
N ASP A 485 -14.18 17.99 -4.68
CA ASP A 485 -14.86 19.30 -4.79
C ASP A 485 -16.36 19.20 -4.50
N THR A 486 -16.69 19.32 -3.22
CA THR A 486 -18.05 19.22 -2.68
C THR A 486 -18.86 20.52 -2.78
N LYS A 487 -20.18 20.35 -2.74
CA LYS A 487 -21.24 21.38 -2.78
C LYS A 487 -21.07 22.52 -1.78
N ASN A 488 -20.55 22.21 -0.59
CA ASN A 488 -19.96 23.13 0.37
C ASN A 488 -18.49 22.73 0.53
N THR A 489 -17.59 23.63 0.95
CA THR A 489 -16.20 23.30 1.32
C THR A 489 -16.07 22.46 2.61
N ASP A 490 -17.20 22.05 3.16
CA ASP A 490 -17.35 21.03 4.18
C ASP A 490 -17.22 19.63 3.55
N LEU A 491 -16.21 18.88 4.00
CA LEU A 491 -15.98 17.48 3.61
C LEU A 491 -16.32 16.52 4.76
N SER A 492 -17.10 16.95 5.77
CA SER A 492 -17.55 16.09 6.88
C SER A 492 -18.39 14.88 6.44
N SER A 493 -18.98 14.92 5.24
CA SER A 493 -19.68 13.77 4.62
C SER A 493 -18.75 12.75 3.95
N VAL A 494 -17.44 12.98 3.97
CA VAL A 494 -16.41 12.16 3.35
C VAL A 494 -15.44 11.71 4.45
N SER A 495 -15.07 10.43 4.46
CA SER A 495 -14.23 9.84 5.51
C SER A 495 -13.06 9.06 4.92
N GLY A 496 -11.97 8.92 5.67
CA GLY A 496 -10.78 8.14 5.27
C GLY A 496 -9.90 8.74 4.16
N VAL A 497 -10.21 9.93 3.64
CA VAL A 497 -9.44 10.58 2.55
C VAL A 497 -8.70 11.83 3.02
N LEU A 498 -7.39 11.87 2.86
CA LEU A 498 -6.60 13.09 2.96
C LEU A 498 -6.80 13.91 1.67
N ASN A 499 -7.51 15.04 1.72
CA ASN A 499 -7.69 15.97 0.59
C ASN A 499 -6.96 17.29 0.90
N GLY A 500 -5.99 17.66 0.07
CA GLY A 500 -5.02 18.69 0.40
C GLY A 500 -4.47 19.48 -0.79
N ARG A 501 -3.88 20.64 -0.48
CA ARG A 501 -3.43 21.63 -1.46
C ARG A 501 -1.91 21.84 -1.42
N PHE A 502 -1.26 21.82 -2.57
CA PHE A 502 0.14 22.22 -2.76
C PHE A 502 0.20 23.68 -3.25
N ASP A 503 0.09 24.61 -2.31
CA ASP A 503 0.24 26.04 -2.61
C ASP A 503 1.64 26.55 -2.28
N GLY A 504 2.18 27.33 -3.22
CA GLY A 504 3.17 28.37 -2.94
C GLY A 504 2.49 29.73 -3.08
N PHE A 505 2.76 30.64 -2.15
CA PHE A 505 2.19 31.99 -2.14
C PHE A 505 2.65 32.84 -3.36
N ASP A 506 1.96 33.89 -3.80
CA ASP A 506 0.50 34.07 -4.00
C ASP A 506 0.27 35.28 -4.96
N GLY A 507 -0.35 36.39 -4.52
CA GLY A 507 -0.70 37.54 -5.34
C GLY A 507 0.50 38.26 -5.96
N GLU A 508 0.42 38.49 -7.28
CA GLU A 508 1.36 39.25 -8.12
C GLU A 508 2.83 38.76 -8.22
N THR A 509 3.32 37.89 -7.32
CA THR A 509 4.71 37.39 -7.37
C THR A 509 4.82 35.87 -7.52
N PHE A 510 5.83 35.45 -8.28
CA PHE A 510 6.00 34.10 -8.80
C PHE A 510 6.49 33.11 -7.74
N VAL A 511 6.16 31.82 -7.94
CA VAL A 511 6.98 30.71 -7.41
C VAL A 511 8.45 30.98 -7.79
N ALA A 512 9.33 31.09 -6.79
CA ALA A 512 10.75 31.32 -6.99
C ALA A 512 11.32 30.26 -7.96
N ALA A 513 12.11 30.66 -8.94
CA ALA A 513 12.54 29.76 -10.02
C ALA A 513 13.35 28.53 -9.56
N SER A 514 13.87 28.56 -8.33
CA SER A 514 14.50 27.44 -7.62
C SER A 514 13.54 26.34 -7.15
N ASN A 515 12.23 26.62 -7.08
CA ASN A 515 11.20 25.82 -6.40
C ASN A 515 10.14 25.24 -7.36
N ALA A 516 10.34 25.40 -8.68
CA ALA A 516 9.52 24.75 -9.69
C ALA A 516 10.12 23.39 -10.09
N LEU A 517 9.27 22.44 -10.48
CA LEU A 517 9.71 21.18 -11.08
C LEU A 517 10.46 21.45 -12.40
N THR A 518 11.67 20.92 -12.52
CA THR A 518 12.33 20.71 -13.81
C THR A 518 11.50 19.71 -14.61
N ALA A 519 11.10 20.08 -15.82
CA ALA A 519 9.82 19.69 -16.40
C ALA A 519 9.73 18.28 -17.03
N ASP A 520 10.68 17.39 -16.71
CA ASP A 520 11.05 16.24 -17.56
C ASP A 520 11.01 14.86 -16.86
N THR A 521 10.50 14.76 -15.62
CA THR A 521 10.40 13.50 -14.86
C THR A 521 9.15 13.41 -13.97
N ASP A 522 8.55 12.23 -13.88
CA ASP A 522 7.53 11.88 -12.88
C ASP A 522 8.09 12.02 -11.45
N THR A 523 7.29 12.56 -10.52
CA THR A 523 7.63 12.71 -9.09
C THR A 523 7.05 11.56 -8.28
N GLN A 524 7.77 11.11 -7.23
CA GLN A 524 7.37 10.00 -6.38
C GLN A 524 7.23 10.42 -4.92
N ILE A 525 6.00 10.42 -4.41
CA ILE A 525 5.68 10.69 -3.00
C ILE A 525 5.25 9.40 -2.29
N ALA A 526 5.60 9.28 -1.02
CA ALA A 526 5.16 8.19 -0.15
C ALA A 526 4.12 8.69 0.85
N LEU A 527 3.05 7.92 1.01
CA LEU A 527 2.22 7.93 2.21
C LEU A 527 2.86 6.98 3.23
N ILE A 528 3.10 7.46 4.45
CA ILE A 528 3.72 6.70 5.55
C ILE A 528 2.88 6.73 6.83
N ASP A 529 3.07 5.77 7.73
CA ASP A 529 2.34 5.64 8.99
C ASP A 529 3.02 6.36 10.18
N GLU A 530 2.43 6.20 11.38
CA GLU A 530 2.95 6.67 12.69
C GLU A 530 4.26 5.99 13.12
N GLN A 531 4.77 5.04 12.32
CA GLN A 531 6.01 4.31 12.53
C GLN A 531 7.01 4.54 11.37
N GLY A 532 6.69 5.46 10.45
CA GLY A 532 7.51 5.81 9.29
C GLY A 532 7.56 4.75 8.19
N GLN A 533 6.75 3.68 8.26
CA GLN A 533 6.70 2.63 7.25
C GLN A 533 5.94 3.11 6.00
N LEU A 534 6.30 2.56 4.84
CA LEU A 534 5.62 2.87 3.57
C LEU A 534 4.23 2.23 3.53
N ILE A 535 3.17 3.03 3.63
CA ILE A 535 1.80 2.60 3.35
C ILE A 535 1.62 2.47 1.83
N ARG A 536 2.03 3.51 1.07
CA ARG A 536 1.76 3.62 -0.37
C ARG A 536 2.77 4.51 -1.08
N GLN A 537 3.26 4.06 -2.22
CA GLN A 537 3.95 4.91 -3.19
C GLN A 537 2.94 5.52 -4.18
N ILE A 538 3.03 6.81 -4.44
CA ILE A 538 2.13 7.56 -5.33
C ILE A 538 2.97 8.31 -6.37
N THR A 539 2.74 8.00 -7.64
CA THR A 539 3.37 8.69 -8.77
C THR A 539 2.54 9.90 -9.18
N LEU A 540 3.20 11.05 -9.30
CA LEU A 540 2.65 12.28 -9.84
C LEU A 540 3.24 12.47 -11.26
N PRO A 541 2.51 12.12 -12.34
CA PRO A 541 3.10 11.95 -13.66
C PRO A 541 3.26 13.26 -14.43
N GLU A 542 4.42 13.49 -15.06
CA GLU A 542 4.86 14.73 -15.74
C GLU A 542 3.77 15.40 -16.60
N THR A 543 2.95 14.59 -17.28
CA THR A 543 1.84 15.02 -18.14
C THR A 543 0.66 15.71 -17.43
N ALA A 544 0.56 15.64 -16.09
CA ALA A 544 -0.56 16.07 -15.26
C ALA A 544 -0.70 17.60 -15.04
N LEU A 545 -0.55 18.38 -16.12
CA LEU A 545 -1.09 19.74 -16.27
C LEU A 545 -0.43 20.82 -15.36
N GLY A 546 -0.69 22.13 -15.52
CA GLY A 546 -1.55 22.78 -16.53
C GLY A 546 -1.35 24.28 -16.76
N TYR A 547 -0.58 25.00 -15.94
CA TYR A 547 -0.36 26.45 -16.09
C TYR A 547 1.08 26.80 -16.44
N VAL A 548 1.48 26.53 -17.68
CA VAL A 548 2.84 26.84 -18.16
C VAL A 548 3.01 28.34 -18.41
N ARG A 549 3.51 29.06 -17.42
CA ARG A 549 4.33 30.27 -17.64
C ARG A 549 5.80 29.89 -17.46
N ALA A 550 6.68 30.47 -18.28
CA ALA A 550 8.14 30.34 -18.17
C ALA A 550 8.70 28.89 -18.07
N GLY A 551 7.98 27.87 -18.55
CA GLY A 551 8.43 26.48 -18.55
C GLY A 551 8.21 25.70 -17.24
N GLN A 552 7.50 26.28 -16.27
CA GLN A 552 7.31 25.70 -14.94
C GLN A 552 6.00 24.87 -14.87
N ARG A 553 5.99 23.82 -14.05
CA ARG A 553 4.82 23.03 -13.67
C ARG A 553 4.75 22.86 -12.16
N THR A 554 3.53 22.76 -11.64
CA THR A 554 3.23 22.51 -10.22
C THR A 554 1.92 21.74 -10.11
N TYR A 555 1.95 20.65 -9.35
CA TYR A 555 0.75 20.11 -8.72
C TYR A 555 0.24 21.15 -7.73
N HIS A 556 -1.08 21.26 -7.59
CA HIS A 556 -1.66 22.22 -6.65
C HIS A 556 -2.78 21.64 -5.79
N ALA A 557 -3.43 20.53 -6.15
CA ALA A 557 -4.28 19.79 -5.21
C ALA A 557 -4.22 18.29 -5.47
N PHE A 558 -4.35 17.50 -4.40
CA PHE A 558 -4.44 16.04 -4.48
C PHE A 558 -5.34 15.50 -3.36
N ALA A 559 -5.84 14.27 -3.53
CA ALA A 559 -6.40 13.50 -2.45
C ALA A 559 -5.95 12.04 -2.49
N VAL A 560 -5.80 11.42 -1.31
CA VAL A 560 -5.42 10.01 -1.16
C VAL A 560 -6.14 9.38 0.03
N THR A 561 -6.58 8.13 -0.11
CA THR A 561 -7.15 7.34 0.99
C THR A 561 -6.07 6.87 1.96
N GLY A 562 -6.29 7.10 3.25
CA GLY A 562 -5.39 6.67 4.32
C GLY A 562 -5.77 5.28 4.86
N ALA A 563 -4.77 4.41 5.09
CA ALA A 563 -4.99 3.10 5.69
C ALA A 563 -5.12 3.15 7.23
N THR A 564 -4.73 4.26 7.86
CA THR A 564 -4.64 4.46 9.30
C THR A 564 -5.27 5.79 9.71
N ARG A 565 -5.56 5.99 11.01
CA ARG A 565 -6.17 7.24 11.51
C ARG A 565 -5.22 8.46 11.50
N GLN A 566 -3.92 8.22 11.34
CA GLN A 566 -2.91 9.24 11.05
C GLN A 566 -1.98 8.68 9.96
N SER A 567 -1.71 9.46 8.94
CA SER A 567 -0.75 9.13 7.87
C SER A 567 -0.06 10.43 7.43
N TYR A 568 1.22 10.34 7.06
CA TYR A 568 2.06 11.48 6.68
C TYR A 568 2.52 11.34 5.23
N ILE A 569 2.97 12.45 4.63
CA ILE A 569 3.50 12.45 3.26
C ILE A 569 4.98 12.83 3.25
N LYS A 570 5.77 11.95 2.64
CA LYS A 570 7.22 12.07 2.48
C LYS A 570 7.56 12.17 1.00
N ASN A 571 8.47 13.07 0.63
CA ASN A 571 9.05 13.00 -0.71
C ASN A 571 10.09 11.86 -0.78
N THR A 572 10.08 11.06 -1.84
CA THR A 572 10.99 9.90 -1.96
C THR A 572 12.08 10.04 -3.01
N ASP A 573 11.90 10.91 -4.00
CA ASP A 573 12.88 11.16 -5.06
C ASP A 573 13.95 12.21 -4.71
N GLY A 574 13.76 12.95 -3.62
CA GLY A 574 14.67 14.02 -3.17
C GLY A 574 14.64 15.30 -4.03
N ILE A 575 13.84 15.36 -5.11
CA ILE A 575 13.80 16.48 -6.07
C ILE A 575 13.40 17.80 -5.38
N TYR A 576 12.45 17.74 -4.44
CA TYR A 576 12.00 18.91 -3.70
C TYR A 576 12.97 19.36 -2.60
N GLY A 577 13.46 18.43 -1.78
CA GLY A 577 14.12 18.75 -0.52
C GLY A 577 13.32 19.72 0.38
N ASN A 578 14.02 20.47 1.22
CA ASN A 578 13.49 21.52 2.12
C ASN A 578 12.79 22.72 1.42
N LYS A 579 12.50 22.70 0.10
CA LYS A 579 12.12 23.89 -0.69
C LYS A 579 10.66 24.38 -0.57
N TYR A 580 9.82 23.79 0.29
CA TYR A 580 8.41 24.20 0.46
C TYR A 580 8.06 24.70 1.87
N THR A 581 8.78 25.72 2.34
CA THR A 581 8.29 26.62 3.41
C THR A 581 8.75 28.06 3.19
N ASP A 582 7.82 29.00 3.05
CA ASP A 582 8.02 30.36 3.58
C ASP A 582 7.46 30.38 5.01
N TYR A 583 8.30 29.93 5.96
CA TYR A 583 8.08 29.92 7.42
C TYR A 583 6.87 29.09 7.91
N PRO A 584 6.81 28.66 9.20
CA PRO A 584 7.62 29.09 10.35
C PRO A 584 8.75 28.12 10.72
N THR A 585 9.21 28.17 11.99
CA THR A 585 10.38 27.47 12.54
C THR A 585 10.25 25.95 12.50
N ALA A 586 11.36 25.25 12.82
CA ALA A 586 11.43 23.79 12.80
C ALA A 586 10.33 23.12 13.65
N GLU A 587 9.94 23.74 14.78
CA GLU A 587 8.89 23.23 15.68
C GLU A 587 7.48 23.26 15.06
N GLN A 588 7.28 23.93 13.92
CA GLN A 588 5.98 24.15 13.28
C GLN A 588 5.89 23.51 11.88
N ARG A 589 6.70 22.47 11.63
CA ARG A 589 6.81 21.80 10.31
C ARG A 589 5.90 20.58 10.11
N THR A 590 5.14 20.16 11.13
CA THR A 590 4.30 18.96 11.07
C THR A 590 2.89 19.26 10.59
N MET A 591 2.45 18.59 9.52
CA MET A 591 1.02 18.39 9.31
C MET A 591 0.57 17.10 9.97
N LEU A 592 -0.27 17.29 10.99
CA LEU A 592 -1.00 16.26 11.72
C LEU A 592 -2.46 16.70 11.76
N TYR A 593 -3.32 15.95 11.08
CA TYR A 593 -4.76 16.04 11.27
C TYR A 593 -5.27 14.64 11.63
N PRO A 594 -5.65 14.38 12.89
CA PRO A 594 -6.14 13.08 13.29
C PRO A 594 -7.55 12.85 12.73
N ALA A 595 -7.81 11.65 12.21
CA ALA A 595 -9.15 11.22 11.82
C ALA A 595 -10.03 10.88 13.05
N THR A 596 -10.20 11.88 13.93
CA THR A 596 -10.99 11.85 15.17
C THR A 596 -12.02 12.99 15.17
N GLY A 597 -12.69 13.14 14.03
CA GLY A 597 -13.89 13.91 13.77
C GLY A 597 -14.68 13.18 12.68
N GLU A 598 -15.97 13.46 12.52
CA GLU A 598 -16.86 12.59 11.71
C GLU A 598 -16.60 12.62 10.18
N GLY A 599 -15.77 13.55 9.71
CA GLY A 599 -15.21 13.53 8.36
C GLY A 599 -14.06 14.52 8.17
N ILE A 600 -13.80 14.90 6.91
CA ILE A 600 -12.55 15.56 6.50
C ILE A 600 -12.65 17.09 6.58
N THR A 601 -11.53 17.73 6.91
CA THR A 601 -11.29 19.17 6.69
C THR A 601 -10.38 19.37 5.47
N ASN A 602 -10.69 20.33 4.61
CA ASN A 602 -9.81 20.73 3.50
C ASN A 602 -8.43 21.21 4.03
N ILE A 603 -7.35 20.54 3.63
CA ILE A 603 -6.00 20.82 4.14
C ILE A 603 -5.22 21.75 3.20
N ASP A 604 -5.23 23.04 3.51
CA ASP A 604 -4.45 24.06 2.79
C ASP A 604 -2.95 23.96 3.14
N HIS A 605 -2.09 23.89 2.12
CA HIS A 605 -0.60 23.90 2.20
C HIS A 605 0.08 22.66 2.80
N ILE A 606 0.02 21.52 2.11
CA ILE A 606 0.76 20.31 2.50
C ILE A 606 2.28 20.47 2.27
N ARG A 607 3.04 20.25 3.34
CA ARG A 607 4.51 20.41 3.40
C ARG A 607 5.20 19.05 3.49
N PHE A 608 6.21 18.84 2.64
CA PHE A 608 7.08 17.67 2.72
C PHE A 608 8.14 17.85 3.83
N VAL A 609 8.51 16.76 4.50
CA VAL A 609 9.57 16.75 5.52
C VAL A 609 10.79 15.93 5.08
N ASP A 610 11.94 16.60 4.98
CA ASP A 610 13.27 15.95 4.83
C ASP A 610 13.77 15.37 6.17
N THR A 611 13.35 15.96 7.28
CA THR A 611 13.69 15.56 8.65
C THR A 611 12.62 14.62 9.21
N TYR A 612 13.03 13.54 9.87
CA TYR A 612 12.12 12.65 10.58
C TYR A 612 11.21 13.45 11.53
N PRO A 613 9.88 13.23 11.53
CA PRO A 613 9.00 13.82 12.53
C PRO A 613 9.42 13.34 13.92
N THR A 614 9.30 14.18 14.94
CA THR A 614 9.63 13.80 16.32
C THR A 614 8.39 13.32 17.07
N ARG A 615 8.64 12.50 18.08
CA ARG A 615 7.69 12.12 19.12
C ARG A 615 8.29 12.38 20.49
N THR A 616 7.44 12.56 21.51
CA THR A 616 7.91 12.46 22.88
C THR A 616 8.28 11.00 23.17
N GLY A 617 9.55 10.74 23.44
CA GLY A 617 9.99 9.55 24.15
C GLY A 617 10.18 9.88 25.63
N SER A 618 10.11 8.88 26.51
CA SER A 618 10.41 9.07 27.93
C SER A 618 11.15 7.90 28.55
N TYR A 619 11.93 8.19 29.59
CA TYR A 619 12.54 7.17 30.45
C TYR A 619 12.36 7.53 31.92
N THR A 620 12.33 6.50 32.77
CA THR A 620 12.21 6.63 34.22
C THR A 620 13.59 6.72 34.85
N VAL A 621 13.77 7.59 35.85
CA VAL A 621 14.96 7.57 36.71
C VAL A 621 14.53 7.13 38.11
N GLU A 622 15.10 6.04 38.60
CA GLU A 622 14.87 5.52 39.95
C GLU A 622 16.09 5.76 40.85
N HIS A 623 15.86 6.33 42.04
CA HIS A 623 16.92 6.60 42.99
C HIS A 623 16.94 5.54 44.09
N TRP A 624 17.98 4.69 44.07
CA TRP A 624 18.12 3.50 44.90
C TRP A 624 19.18 3.73 45.98
N VAL A 625 18.84 3.39 47.23
CA VAL A 625 19.75 3.54 48.38
C VAL A 625 20.29 2.18 48.81
N GLU A 626 21.58 2.13 49.13
CA GLU A 626 22.27 0.92 49.57
C GLU A 626 21.55 0.24 50.74
N GLY A 627 21.23 -1.05 50.56
CA GLY A 627 20.52 -1.87 51.55
C GLY A 627 18.99 -1.87 51.45
N GLU A 628 18.37 -0.98 50.66
CA GLU A 628 16.91 -0.92 50.51
C GLU A 628 16.39 -1.77 49.34
N GLN A 629 15.21 -2.40 49.51
CA GLN A 629 14.58 -3.25 48.48
C GLN A 629 13.70 -2.48 47.47
N ASN A 630 13.53 -1.17 47.65
CA ASN A 630 12.76 -0.31 46.75
C ASN A 630 13.54 0.99 46.49
N PHE A 631 13.27 1.65 45.36
CA PHE A 631 13.71 3.03 45.15
C PHE A 631 13.01 3.99 46.14
N ARG A 632 13.71 5.04 46.55
CA ARG A 632 13.14 6.09 47.42
C ARG A 632 12.37 7.16 46.66
N ASP A 633 12.79 7.44 45.43
CA ASP A 633 12.25 8.52 44.61
C ASP A 633 12.32 8.16 43.12
N ARG A 634 11.45 8.76 42.32
CA ARG A 634 11.31 8.46 40.89
C ARG A 634 10.99 9.71 40.08
N ASP A 635 11.88 10.07 39.16
CA ASP A 635 11.63 11.09 38.14
C ASP A 635 11.22 10.43 36.80
N THR A 636 10.58 11.22 35.94
CA THR A 636 10.37 10.89 34.52
C THR A 636 11.06 11.95 33.67
N VAL A 637 11.88 11.54 32.71
CA VAL A 637 12.55 12.43 31.76
C VAL A 637 11.88 12.25 30.40
N GLU A 638 11.34 13.34 29.85
CA GLU A 638 10.75 13.39 28.52
C GLU A 638 11.68 14.12 27.54
N ALA A 639 11.77 13.63 26.30
CA ALA A 639 12.56 14.24 25.24
C ALA A 639 11.85 14.12 23.88
N GLN A 640 12.06 15.10 23.00
CA GLN A 640 11.69 14.96 21.58
C GLN A 640 12.77 14.15 20.87
N ILE A 641 12.40 12.96 20.38
CA ILE A 641 13.27 12.08 19.59
C ILE A 641 12.67 11.85 18.19
N PRO A 642 13.50 11.60 17.15
CA PRO A 642 13.03 11.14 15.84
C PRO A 642 12.10 9.93 15.96
N LEU A 643 11.05 9.85 15.14
CA LEU A 643 10.05 8.76 15.16
C LEU A 643 10.67 7.36 15.15
N THR A 644 11.75 7.22 14.36
CA THR A 644 12.49 5.97 14.13
C THR A 644 13.51 5.63 15.21
N GLU A 645 13.78 6.54 16.15
CA GLU A 645 14.69 6.28 17.27
C GLU A 645 13.92 5.63 18.44
N GLN A 646 14.55 4.58 18.98
CA GLN A 646 14.14 3.91 20.22
C GLN A 646 15.06 4.24 21.39
N MET A 647 16.10 5.06 21.16
CA MET A 647 17.10 5.44 22.16
C MET A 647 17.02 6.95 22.41
N ILE A 648 16.80 7.34 23.66
CA ILE A 648 16.77 8.73 24.12
C ILE A 648 18.18 9.11 24.59
N PRO A 649 18.82 10.16 24.03
CA PRO A 649 20.09 10.68 24.56
C PRO A 649 19.92 11.19 26.00
N THR A 650 20.79 10.77 26.91
CA THR A 650 20.65 11.13 28.33
C THR A 650 21.11 12.56 28.61
N GLY A 651 20.25 13.37 29.21
CA GLY A 651 20.64 14.64 29.82
C GLY A 651 21.30 14.47 31.20
N PRO A 652 21.85 15.56 31.80
CA PRO A 652 22.34 15.54 33.17
C PRO A 652 21.20 15.23 34.15
N VAL A 653 21.40 14.19 34.97
CA VAL A 653 20.38 13.70 35.92
C VAL A 653 20.36 14.56 37.19
N SER A 654 19.17 14.86 37.70
CA SER A 654 18.99 15.59 38.96
C SER A 654 19.27 14.66 40.14
N LEU A 655 20.44 14.80 40.77
CA LEU A 655 20.81 14.00 41.93
C LEU A 655 20.03 14.45 43.18
N LYS A 656 19.26 13.52 43.76
CA LYS A 656 18.59 13.68 45.06
C LYS A 656 19.60 13.63 46.22
N SER A 657 19.23 14.19 47.37
CA SER A 657 20.03 14.16 48.60
C SER A 657 19.34 13.30 49.67
N TYR A 658 20.07 12.33 50.23
CA TYR A 658 19.56 11.45 51.29
C TYR A 658 20.47 11.52 52.51
N SER A 659 19.89 11.72 53.71
CA SER A 659 20.68 11.79 54.94
C SER A 659 21.42 10.48 55.21
N GLY A 660 22.74 10.56 55.34
CA GLY A 660 23.65 9.43 55.52
C GLY A 660 24.16 8.77 54.24
N TYR A 661 23.76 9.25 53.05
CA TYR A 661 24.16 8.64 51.78
C TYR A 661 24.62 9.68 50.76
N THR A 662 25.48 9.26 49.84
CA THR A 662 26.01 10.08 48.74
C THR A 662 25.93 9.32 47.42
N PHE A 663 26.02 10.02 46.29
CA PHE A 663 26.00 9.37 44.97
C PHE A 663 27.19 8.41 44.83
N SER A 664 26.91 7.19 44.33
CA SER A 664 27.90 6.15 44.10
C SER A 664 28.15 5.93 42.60
N HIS A 665 27.13 5.48 41.86
CA HIS A 665 27.24 5.13 40.45
C HIS A 665 25.87 5.05 39.75
N TYR A 666 25.87 4.96 38.43
CA TYR A 666 24.70 4.63 37.62
C TYR A 666 24.66 3.12 37.29
N ASP A 667 23.48 2.61 36.95
CA ASP A 667 23.22 1.22 36.56
C ASP A 667 23.73 0.92 35.13
N SER A 668 25.05 0.86 34.98
CA SER A 668 25.77 0.71 33.72
C SER A 668 27.07 -0.09 33.93
N ALA A 669 27.61 -0.65 32.84
CA ALA A 669 28.77 -1.54 32.90
C ALA A 669 30.09 -0.87 33.36
N ASP A 670 30.15 0.46 33.32
CA ASP A 670 31.28 1.30 33.77
C ASP A 670 30.93 2.22 34.95
N GLY A 671 29.70 2.13 35.47
CA GLY A 671 29.16 3.00 36.52
C GLY A 671 28.88 4.45 36.10
N GLN A 672 29.11 4.82 34.84
CA GLN A 672 28.90 6.17 34.31
C GLN A 672 27.50 6.34 33.72
N LEU A 673 27.09 7.59 33.50
CA LEU A 673 25.81 7.89 32.85
C LEU A 673 25.81 7.31 31.42
N PRO A 674 24.95 6.33 31.08
CA PRO A 674 24.96 5.69 29.76
C PRO A 674 24.47 6.69 28.70
N VAL A 675 25.20 6.83 27.59
CA VAL A 675 25.00 7.90 26.58
C VAL A 675 23.57 8.00 26.03
N SER A 676 22.84 6.89 25.99
CA SER A 676 21.41 6.86 25.65
C SER A 676 20.70 5.68 26.32
N ILE A 677 19.39 5.79 26.50
CA ILE A 677 18.53 4.80 27.17
C ILE A 677 17.32 4.48 26.29
N ALA A 678 16.87 3.23 26.30
CA ALA A 678 15.69 2.84 25.53
C ALA A 678 14.43 3.62 25.97
N ASP A 679 13.57 3.96 25.02
CA ASP A 679 12.27 4.57 25.27
C ASP A 679 11.36 3.62 26.08
N GLY A 680 10.69 4.14 27.11
CA GLY A 680 10.06 3.37 28.17
C GLY A 680 11.03 2.70 29.16
N GLY A 681 12.33 2.92 29.03
CA GLY A 681 13.38 2.32 29.85
C GLY A 681 13.54 2.93 31.25
N VAL A 682 14.45 2.36 32.03
CA VAL A 682 14.73 2.74 33.42
C VAL A 682 16.23 2.95 33.61
N LEU A 683 16.61 4.14 34.07
CA LEU A 683 17.93 4.42 34.66
C LEU A 683 17.83 4.22 36.18
N ARG A 684 18.78 3.51 36.79
CA ARG A 684 18.92 3.52 38.26
C ARG A 684 20.16 4.31 38.67
N VAL A 685 19.99 5.07 39.75
CA VAL A 685 21.03 5.91 40.37
C VAL A 685 21.25 5.39 41.77
N TYR A 686 22.44 4.86 42.05
CA TYR A 686 22.75 4.23 43.33
C TYR A 686 23.44 5.20 44.30
N TYR A 687 22.98 5.18 45.55
CA TYR A 687 23.49 6.00 46.64
C TYR A 687 24.09 5.10 47.72
N GLY A 688 25.40 5.21 47.91
CA GLY A 688 26.16 4.46 48.91
C GLY A 688 26.24 5.20 50.25
N ARG A 689 26.57 4.46 51.31
CA ARG A 689 26.81 5.01 52.65
C ARG A 689 27.86 6.13 52.63
N ASP A 690 27.50 7.27 53.21
CA ASP A 690 28.38 8.43 53.41
C ASP A 690 28.89 8.48 54.85
N ASP A 691 30.09 7.94 55.07
CA ASP A 691 30.77 7.95 56.36
C ASP A 691 31.24 9.36 56.81
N SER A 692 31.11 10.40 56.00
CA SER A 692 31.34 11.78 56.45
C SER A 692 30.15 12.35 57.24
N GLN A 693 28.94 11.81 57.03
CA GLN A 693 27.74 12.19 57.78
C GLN A 693 27.65 11.37 59.07
N GLN A 694 28.02 11.99 60.18
CA GLN A 694 28.14 11.34 61.49
C GLN A 694 27.29 12.03 62.57
N LYS A 695 27.01 11.31 63.66
CA LYS A 695 26.36 11.81 64.88
C LYS A 695 27.00 11.19 66.13
N ALA A 696 26.84 11.82 67.28
CA ALA A 696 27.09 11.18 68.56
C ALA A 696 25.90 10.27 68.93
N LEU A 697 26.22 9.09 69.49
CA LEU A 697 25.32 8.33 70.37
C LEU A 697 26.10 8.02 71.66
N SER A 698 25.38 7.74 72.75
CA SER A 698 25.99 7.27 74.00
C SER A 698 25.24 6.10 74.61
N TYR A 699 25.92 5.33 75.46
CA TYR A 699 25.31 4.34 76.37
C TYR A 699 25.74 4.60 77.80
N THR A 700 25.03 4.00 78.76
CA THR A 700 25.25 4.18 80.20
C THR A 700 25.81 2.90 80.82
N VAL A 701 26.79 3.03 81.72
CA VAL A 701 27.29 1.94 82.57
C VAL A 701 26.91 2.25 84.01
N GLU A 702 26.14 1.37 84.64
CA GLU A 702 25.71 1.48 86.04
C GLU A 702 26.48 0.48 86.92
N HIS A 703 27.15 0.95 87.98
CA HIS A 703 27.83 0.08 88.93
C HIS A 703 26.96 -0.16 90.16
N TRP A 704 26.52 -1.40 90.38
CA TRP A 704 25.56 -1.81 91.40
C TRP A 704 26.23 -2.70 92.46
N VAL A 705 26.22 -2.29 93.72
CA VAL A 705 26.79 -3.07 94.82
C VAL A 705 25.68 -3.79 95.59
N ASP A 706 25.92 -5.05 95.97
CA ASP A 706 24.95 -5.89 96.66
C ASP A 706 24.38 -5.19 97.92
N GLY A 707 23.05 -5.27 98.07
CA GLY A 707 22.29 -4.57 99.11
C GLY A 707 21.89 -3.12 98.80
N GLU A 708 22.40 -2.46 97.74
CA GLU A 708 22.05 -1.07 97.43
C GLU A 708 20.82 -0.93 96.51
N SER A 709 20.00 0.11 96.76
CA SER A 709 18.75 0.37 96.02
C SER A 709 18.90 1.33 94.83
N GLN A 710 20.11 1.77 94.53
CA GLN A 710 20.50 2.68 93.43
C GLN A 710 21.93 2.32 92.99
N PRO A 711 22.36 2.65 91.75
CA PRO A 711 23.74 2.46 91.34
C PRO A 711 24.67 3.40 92.12
N ARG A 712 25.84 2.88 92.51
CA ARG A 712 26.88 3.58 93.28
C ARG A 712 27.72 4.52 92.41
N ASP A 713 27.84 4.21 91.12
CA ASP A 713 28.49 5.03 90.11
C ASP A 713 27.78 4.85 88.75
N VAL A 714 27.79 5.90 87.92
CA VAL A 714 27.08 5.96 86.63
C VAL A 714 27.93 6.71 85.61
N GLN A 715 28.46 5.99 84.63
CA GLN A 715 29.27 6.55 83.55
C GLN A 715 28.48 6.60 82.24
N GLN A 716 28.58 7.68 81.47
CA GLN A 716 28.23 7.66 80.04
C GLN A 716 29.46 7.45 79.17
N VAL A 717 29.29 6.64 78.12
CA VAL A 717 30.28 6.40 77.07
C VAL A 717 29.69 6.88 75.75
N GLU A 718 30.31 7.90 75.13
CA GLU A 718 29.89 8.46 73.86
C GLU A 718 30.77 7.96 72.70
N LYS A 719 30.15 7.67 71.55
CA LYS A 719 30.82 7.31 70.30
C LYS A 719 30.23 8.10 69.15
N THR A 720 31.12 8.60 68.29
CA THR A 720 30.73 9.13 66.98
C THR A 720 30.47 7.96 66.03
N VAL A 721 29.25 7.87 65.50
CA VAL A 721 28.80 6.83 64.55
C VAL A 721 28.20 7.47 63.30
N TRP A 722 28.00 6.68 62.25
CA TRP A 722 27.30 7.13 61.05
C TRP A 722 25.87 7.63 61.36
N VAL A 723 25.40 8.67 60.67
CA VAL A 723 24.18 9.40 61.05
C VAL A 723 22.91 8.55 61.06
N GLN A 724 22.86 7.45 60.29
CA GLN A 724 21.73 6.51 60.28
C GLN A 724 21.87 5.31 61.24
N ALA A 725 23.03 5.12 61.90
CA ALA A 725 23.20 4.03 62.87
C ALA A 725 22.29 4.20 64.10
N SER A 726 21.65 3.13 64.57
CA SER A 726 20.88 3.11 65.83
C SER A 726 21.71 2.62 67.03
N ALA A 727 22.79 1.89 66.77
CA ALA A 727 23.68 1.29 67.75
C ALA A 727 25.10 1.88 67.68
N LEU A 728 25.88 1.62 68.73
CA LEU A 728 27.29 1.99 68.87
C LEU A 728 28.08 0.83 69.51
N PRO A 729 29.37 0.66 69.19
CA PRO A 729 30.19 -0.41 69.75
C PRO A 729 30.42 -0.22 71.26
N VAL A 730 30.37 -1.33 71.99
CA VAL A 730 30.62 -1.39 73.44
C VAL A 730 32.13 -1.53 73.70
N ASP A 731 32.69 -0.63 74.51
CA ASP A 731 34.06 -0.79 75.00
C ASP A 731 34.13 -1.86 76.11
N PRO A 732 35.24 -2.63 76.22
CA PRO A 732 35.44 -3.56 77.33
C PRO A 732 35.36 -2.87 78.70
N ILE A 733 34.38 -3.26 79.52
CA ILE A 733 34.16 -2.65 80.83
C ILE A 733 35.28 -3.07 81.80
N VAL A 734 35.94 -2.06 82.39
CA VAL A 734 36.89 -2.25 83.50
C VAL A 734 36.12 -2.10 84.81
N PRO A 735 36.06 -3.13 85.69
CA PRO A 735 35.34 -3.00 86.95
C PRO A 735 36.01 -2.02 87.92
N ASN A 736 35.22 -1.05 88.43
CA ASN A 736 35.57 -0.23 89.60
C ASN A 736 35.91 -1.08 90.84
N THR A 737 36.71 -0.52 91.75
CA THR A 737 37.07 -1.15 93.04
C THR A 737 36.24 -0.57 94.19
N TYR A 738 35.55 -1.41 94.95
CA TYR A 738 34.79 -1.02 96.14
C TYR A 738 35.22 -1.82 97.36
N THR A 739 35.60 -1.14 98.46
CA THR A 739 36.06 -1.80 99.70
C THR A 739 35.06 -2.82 100.21
N GLY A 740 35.51 -4.05 100.48
CA GLY A 740 34.69 -5.17 100.94
C GLY A 740 33.87 -5.90 99.86
N TYR A 741 33.92 -5.48 98.59
CA TYR A 741 33.17 -6.11 97.48
C TYR A 741 34.06 -6.38 96.26
N ALA A 742 33.78 -7.47 95.55
CA ALA A 742 34.46 -7.86 94.32
C ALA A 742 33.48 -7.87 93.13
N TYR A 743 34.01 -7.71 91.91
CA TYR A 743 33.23 -7.87 90.68
C TYR A 743 32.58 -9.26 90.62
N SER A 744 31.30 -9.30 90.27
CA SER A 744 30.50 -10.52 90.16
C SER A 744 30.18 -10.86 88.70
N HIS A 745 29.44 -9.99 88.02
CA HIS A 745 28.96 -10.19 86.65
C HIS A 745 28.47 -8.85 86.05
N THR A 746 28.13 -8.85 84.75
CA THR A 746 27.38 -7.77 84.11
C THR A 746 25.95 -8.20 83.76
N ASP A 747 25.07 -7.23 83.52
CA ASP A 747 23.77 -7.42 82.84
C ASP A 747 23.77 -6.52 81.59
N PRO A 748 23.79 -7.10 80.37
CA PRO A 748 23.86 -8.54 80.05
C PRO A 748 25.19 -9.20 80.47
N ALA A 749 25.15 -10.52 80.70
CA ALA A 749 26.28 -11.31 81.22
C ALA A 749 27.43 -11.46 80.21
N ASP A 750 27.11 -11.63 78.93
CA ASP A 750 28.04 -11.43 77.82
C ASP A 750 27.84 -10.02 77.27
N LEU A 751 28.91 -9.22 77.19
CA LEU A 751 28.83 -7.86 76.63
C LEU A 751 28.56 -7.95 75.12
N PRO A 752 27.49 -7.31 74.60
CA PRO A 752 27.21 -7.33 73.17
C PRO A 752 28.22 -6.46 72.43
N ALA A 753 28.57 -6.83 71.19
CA ALA A 753 29.54 -6.07 70.40
C ALA A 753 29.08 -4.63 70.11
N GLU A 754 27.75 -4.43 69.98
CA GLU A 754 27.10 -3.12 69.85
C GLU A 754 25.88 -3.05 70.77
N ILE A 755 25.55 -1.85 71.23
CA ILE A 755 24.36 -1.53 72.04
C ILE A 755 23.57 -0.40 71.39
N GLU A 756 22.25 -0.33 71.58
CA GLU A 756 21.45 0.80 71.08
C GLU A 756 21.80 2.11 71.80
N GLY A 757 21.68 3.24 71.08
CA GLY A 757 21.87 4.58 71.65
C GLY A 757 20.87 4.86 72.78
N GLY A 758 21.39 5.16 73.98
CA GLY A 758 20.62 5.29 75.22
C GLY A 758 20.51 4.00 76.04
N GLY A 759 21.07 2.88 75.58
CA GLY A 759 21.09 1.62 76.31
C GLY A 759 21.91 1.67 77.60
N THR A 760 21.70 0.68 78.47
CA THR A 760 22.34 0.58 79.78
C THR A 760 22.96 -0.80 79.97
N ILE A 761 24.20 -0.84 80.48
CA ILE A 761 24.87 -2.07 80.94
C ILE A 761 25.08 -1.93 82.45
N ARG A 762 24.75 -2.97 83.22
CA ARG A 762 25.00 -2.98 84.67
C ARG A 762 26.20 -3.81 85.02
N VAL A 763 26.90 -3.44 86.08
CA VAL A 763 28.09 -4.09 86.59
C VAL A 763 27.85 -4.37 88.07
N PHE A 764 27.71 -5.65 88.43
CA PHE A 764 27.34 -6.06 89.78
C PHE A 764 28.54 -6.46 90.63
N TYR A 765 28.51 -6.10 91.91
CA TYR A 765 29.57 -6.35 92.88
C TYR A 765 29.04 -7.08 94.11
N ALA A 766 29.61 -8.24 94.41
CA ALA A 766 29.20 -9.12 95.51
C ALA A 766 30.19 -9.03 96.70
N PRO A 767 29.79 -9.40 97.94
CA PRO A 767 30.65 -9.40 99.10
C PRO A 767 31.97 -10.17 98.91
N ASP A 768 33.10 -9.51 99.13
CA ASP A 768 34.42 -10.12 99.09
C ASP A 768 34.78 -10.68 100.47
N TYR A 769 34.42 -11.95 100.68
CA TYR A 769 34.72 -12.70 101.90
C TYR A 769 36.22 -12.93 102.17
N SER A 770 37.15 -12.51 101.29
CA SER A 770 38.58 -12.48 101.60
C SER A 770 38.98 -11.26 102.45
N GLN A 771 38.21 -10.17 102.39
CA GLN A 771 38.39 -8.98 103.21
C GLN A 771 37.74 -9.21 104.58
N GLN A 772 38.53 -9.68 105.55
CA GLN A 772 38.07 -10.08 106.88
C GLN A 772 38.57 -9.14 107.99
N LYS A 773 37.83 -9.08 109.09
CA LYS A 773 38.23 -8.47 110.37
C LYS A 773 38.25 -9.53 111.47
N THR A 774 39.17 -9.37 112.41
CA THR A 774 39.25 -10.20 113.62
C THR A 774 38.44 -9.55 114.73
N ILE A 775 37.58 -10.33 115.37
CA ILE A 775 36.83 -9.95 116.57
C ILE A 775 37.20 -10.91 117.71
N SER A 776 37.09 -10.47 118.97
CA SER A 776 37.70 -11.13 120.12
C SER A 776 36.96 -10.93 121.45
N TYR A 777 37.23 -11.77 122.45
CA TYR A 777 36.98 -11.45 123.86
C TYR A 777 38.06 -12.06 124.78
N THR A 778 38.24 -11.49 125.97
CA THR A 778 39.30 -11.90 126.91
C THR A 778 38.72 -12.51 128.18
N VAL A 779 39.35 -13.57 128.67
CA VAL A 779 39.09 -14.17 129.99
C VAL A 779 40.27 -13.89 130.91
N GLU A 780 40.03 -13.23 132.04
CA GLU A 780 41.05 -12.84 133.01
C GLU A 780 40.98 -13.69 134.29
N TYR A 781 42.13 -14.19 134.74
CA TYR A 781 42.24 -15.06 135.92
C TYR A 781 43.00 -14.35 137.03
N TRP A 782 42.31 -14.04 138.14
CA TRP A 782 42.76 -13.18 139.23
C TRP A 782 42.89 -13.95 140.55
N VAL A 783 43.98 -13.72 141.30
CA VAL A 783 44.20 -14.34 142.61
C VAL A 783 44.11 -13.30 143.72
N ALA A 784 43.40 -13.63 144.80
CA ALA A 784 43.08 -12.72 145.89
C ALA A 784 44.35 -12.09 146.51
N GLY A 785 44.40 -10.76 146.49
CA GLY A 785 45.51 -9.95 146.97
C GLY A 785 46.47 -9.44 145.90
N GLU A 786 46.33 -9.87 144.64
CA GLU A 786 47.16 -9.37 143.53
C GLU A 786 46.53 -8.14 142.85
N GLN A 787 47.35 -7.35 142.14
CA GLN A 787 46.95 -6.05 141.55
C GLN A 787 46.78 -6.10 140.02
N GLN A 788 46.98 -7.27 139.42
CA GLN A 788 46.80 -7.57 138.00
C GLN A 788 46.28 -9.01 137.87
N PRO A 789 45.64 -9.39 136.73
CA PRO A 789 45.34 -10.78 136.47
C PRO A 789 46.64 -11.59 136.44
N ARG A 790 46.63 -12.75 137.10
CA ARG A 790 47.75 -13.68 137.13
C ARG A 790 47.93 -14.41 135.80
N ASP A 791 46.86 -14.55 135.04
CA ASP A 791 46.84 -15.15 133.71
C ASP A 791 45.67 -14.56 132.90
N THR A 792 45.76 -14.56 131.58
CA THR A 792 44.68 -14.15 130.66
C THR A 792 44.58 -15.11 129.47
N ALA A 793 43.42 -15.19 128.84
CA ALA A 793 43.21 -15.99 127.63
C ALA A 793 42.24 -15.28 126.69
N THR A 794 42.67 -15.02 125.46
CA THR A 794 41.84 -14.37 124.43
C THR A 794 41.26 -15.42 123.50
N VAL A 795 39.99 -15.25 123.13
CA VAL A 795 39.30 -16.07 122.11
C VAL A 795 39.00 -15.16 120.92
N GLU A 796 39.45 -15.56 119.73
CA GLU A 796 39.39 -14.76 118.50
C GLU A 796 38.62 -15.48 117.38
N LYS A 797 37.99 -14.72 116.49
CA LYS A 797 37.26 -15.22 115.31
C LYS A 797 37.42 -14.23 114.15
N GLN A 798 37.68 -14.75 112.94
CA GLN A 798 37.62 -13.95 111.72
C GLN A 798 36.18 -13.90 111.19
N VAL A 799 35.73 -12.72 110.75
CA VAL A 799 34.45 -12.49 110.07
C VAL A 799 34.67 -11.55 108.87
N TRP A 800 33.72 -11.45 107.94
CA TRP A 800 33.84 -10.48 106.84
C TRP A 800 33.85 -9.04 107.38
N LEU A 801 34.51 -8.12 106.67
CA LEU A 801 34.77 -6.74 107.12
C LEU A 801 33.50 -6.01 107.62
N PHE A 802 32.35 -6.27 106.98
CA PHE A 802 31.06 -5.68 107.33
C PHE A 802 30.07 -6.64 108.03
N SER A 803 30.55 -7.77 108.57
CA SER A 803 29.76 -8.62 109.48
C SER A 803 29.59 -8.01 110.87
N ASP A 804 28.54 -8.45 111.58
CA ASP A 804 28.23 -8.05 112.95
C ASP A 804 29.31 -8.49 113.96
N GLU A 805 29.55 -7.68 115.00
CA GLU A 805 30.69 -7.78 115.92
C GLU A 805 30.34 -8.56 117.22
N LEU A 806 29.80 -9.77 117.04
CA LEU A 806 29.36 -10.66 118.13
C LEU A 806 30.09 -12.02 118.10
N LEU A 807 30.52 -12.49 119.27
CA LEU A 807 31.15 -13.80 119.48
C LEU A 807 30.33 -14.68 120.42
N ASP A 808 30.24 -15.96 120.11
CA ASP A 808 29.67 -16.99 120.97
C ASP A 808 30.64 -17.36 122.10
N VAL A 809 30.20 -17.23 123.35
CA VAL A 809 31.05 -17.47 124.53
C VAL A 809 31.28 -18.97 124.72
N GLN A 810 32.55 -19.35 124.78
CA GLN A 810 32.98 -20.71 125.08
C GLN A 810 33.01 -20.98 126.60
N PRO A 811 32.84 -22.25 127.05
CA PRO A 811 32.95 -22.61 128.46
C PRO A 811 34.32 -22.20 129.04
N VAL A 812 34.31 -21.38 130.10
CA VAL A 812 35.54 -20.87 130.73
C VAL A 812 36.26 -21.98 131.51
N GLU A 813 37.46 -22.32 131.06
CA GLU A 813 38.32 -23.35 131.64
C GLU A 813 38.99 -22.85 132.94
N GLN A 814 38.82 -23.57 134.05
CA GLN A 814 39.38 -23.16 135.35
C GLN A 814 40.87 -23.53 135.46
N LYS A 815 41.75 -22.51 135.35
CA LYS A 815 43.19 -22.65 135.52
C LYS A 815 43.55 -23.02 136.96
N THR A 816 44.50 -23.94 137.15
CA THR A 816 44.92 -24.41 138.49
C THR A 816 46.21 -23.70 138.93
N TYR A 817 46.19 -23.02 140.08
CA TYR A 817 47.36 -22.35 140.64
C TYR A 817 47.95 -23.15 141.81
N ALA A 818 49.26 -23.37 141.79
CA ALA A 818 49.97 -24.18 142.80
C ALA A 818 49.88 -23.62 144.23
N ASP A 819 49.56 -22.33 144.37
CA ASP A 819 49.33 -21.62 145.63
C ASP A 819 47.92 -21.01 145.73
N ALA A 820 46.93 -21.39 144.89
CA ALA A 820 45.55 -20.87 144.99
C ALA A 820 44.43 -21.75 144.37
N THR A 821 43.25 -21.76 145.00
CA THR A 821 42.04 -22.50 144.60
C THR A 821 40.92 -21.59 144.08
N PHE A 822 40.10 -22.09 143.15
CA PHE A 822 39.00 -21.33 142.53
C PHE A 822 37.92 -20.86 143.53
N SER A 823 37.35 -19.68 143.27
CA SER A 823 36.32 -19.02 144.08
C SER A 823 35.03 -18.77 143.26
N ARG A 824 35.07 -17.99 142.16
CA ARG A 824 33.93 -17.76 141.25
C ARG A 824 34.33 -17.19 139.88
N THR A 825 33.40 -17.13 138.92
CA THR A 825 33.47 -16.19 137.78
C THR A 825 32.72 -14.89 138.08
N ASP A 826 33.04 -13.83 137.32
CA ASP A 826 32.29 -12.59 137.23
C ASP A 826 32.08 -12.25 135.73
N PRO A 827 30.83 -12.21 135.22
CA PRO A 827 29.58 -12.53 135.91
C PRO A 827 29.49 -13.99 136.38
N ALA A 828 28.69 -14.23 137.43
CA ALA A 828 28.50 -15.55 138.04
C ALA A 828 27.78 -16.59 137.14
N HIS A 829 27.16 -16.12 136.05
CA HIS A 829 26.67 -16.95 134.95
C HIS A 829 27.18 -16.33 133.64
N LEU A 830 27.75 -17.15 132.75
CA LEU A 830 28.30 -16.68 131.48
C LEU A 830 27.16 -16.36 130.48
N PRO A 831 27.21 -15.21 129.78
CA PRO A 831 26.27 -14.90 128.70
C PRO A 831 26.54 -15.80 127.47
N GLN A 832 25.54 -15.97 126.60
CA GLN A 832 25.68 -16.83 125.41
C GLN A 832 26.53 -16.18 124.31
N GLN A 833 26.44 -14.86 124.16
CA GLN A 833 27.25 -14.06 123.24
C GLN A 833 27.79 -12.82 123.94
N VAL A 834 28.92 -12.31 123.44
CA VAL A 834 29.57 -11.05 123.86
C VAL A 834 29.95 -10.22 122.64
N ALA A 835 30.05 -8.90 122.82
CA ALA A 835 30.60 -7.99 121.82
C ALA A 835 32.14 -8.07 121.80
N ASP A 836 32.74 -7.65 120.69
CA ASP A 836 34.20 -7.55 120.56
C ASP A 836 34.82 -6.72 121.71
N GLY A 837 36.00 -7.14 122.19
CA GLY A 837 36.73 -6.53 123.30
C GLY A 837 36.16 -6.79 124.70
N SER A 838 35.11 -7.61 124.84
CA SER A 838 34.52 -7.93 126.15
C SER A 838 35.47 -8.69 127.08
N VAL A 839 35.30 -8.54 128.39
CA VAL A 839 36.11 -9.22 129.43
C VAL A 839 35.23 -10.07 130.35
N ILE A 840 35.69 -11.28 130.67
CA ILE A 840 35.08 -12.22 131.61
C ILE A 840 36.10 -12.55 132.70
N THR A 841 35.75 -12.43 133.98
CA THR A 841 36.71 -12.53 135.09
C THR A 841 36.56 -13.83 135.88
N VAL A 842 37.66 -14.38 136.41
CA VAL A 842 37.73 -15.68 137.09
C VAL A 842 38.62 -15.55 138.34
N LEU A 843 38.11 -15.85 139.54
CA LEU A 843 38.70 -15.46 140.83
C LEU A 843 39.14 -16.66 141.69
N TYR A 844 40.26 -16.54 142.41
CA TYR A 844 40.93 -17.61 143.17
C TYR A 844 41.53 -17.12 144.52
N GLU A 845 41.76 -18.00 145.51
CA GLU A 845 42.22 -17.70 146.89
C GLU A 845 43.38 -18.61 147.37
N ARG A 846 44.33 -18.12 148.21
CA ARG A 846 45.68 -18.73 148.36
C ARG A 846 45.86 -19.84 149.42
N VAL A 847 46.76 -20.82 149.16
CA VAL A 847 47.04 -22.06 149.94
C VAL A 847 48.54 -22.47 149.90
N LEU A 848 49.03 -23.35 150.80
CA LEU A 848 50.47 -23.68 151.00
C LEU A 848 50.80 -25.21 151.11
N ILE A 849 51.59 -25.75 150.15
CA ILE A 849 52.50 -26.96 150.18
C ILE A 849 51.98 -28.34 150.72
N PRO A 850 52.64 -29.53 150.49
CA PRO A 850 53.63 -29.96 149.47
C PRO A 850 53.41 -31.39 148.82
N VAL A 851 54.02 -31.64 147.64
CA VAL A 851 54.65 -32.92 147.15
C VAL A 851 53.82 -34.21 146.82
N ALA A 852 53.70 -34.49 145.50
CA ALA A 852 53.88 -35.79 144.77
C ALA A 852 52.89 -37.00 144.98
N PRO A 853 53.09 -38.21 144.35
CA PRO A 853 52.80 -38.53 142.92
C PRO A 853 51.99 -39.87 142.71
N VAL A 854 52.05 -40.48 141.48
CA VAL A 854 51.88 -41.94 141.10
C VAL A 854 50.73 -42.34 140.12
N LEU A 855 51.08 -42.72 138.85
CA LEU A 855 50.74 -43.91 137.98
C LEU A 855 49.27 -44.51 137.86
N PRO A 856 48.95 -45.50 136.96
CA PRO A 856 49.10 -45.65 135.47
C PRO A 856 47.89 -46.35 134.71
N VAL A 857 48.11 -46.85 133.46
CA VAL A 857 47.49 -47.97 132.64
C VAL A 857 46.16 -47.91 131.78
N ASP A 858 46.33 -47.98 130.43
CA ASP A 858 45.84 -49.03 129.45
C ASP A 858 44.36 -49.01 128.84
N PRO A 859 43.87 -49.92 127.91
CA PRO A 859 43.75 -49.65 126.44
C PRO A 859 42.48 -50.16 125.60
N THR A 860 42.55 -50.09 124.24
CA THR A 860 41.97 -50.96 123.11
C THR A 860 40.81 -50.56 122.11
N GLN A 861 41.13 -50.54 120.77
CA GLN A 861 40.51 -51.11 119.49
C GLN A 861 38.97 -51.07 119.10
N PRO A 862 38.48 -51.44 117.85
CA PRO A 862 38.96 -51.36 116.41
C PRO A 862 37.92 -51.20 115.19
N ALA A 863 38.42 -51.08 113.91
CA ALA A 863 37.98 -51.74 112.60
C ALA A 863 37.09 -51.14 111.43
N GLN A 864 37.72 -50.77 110.25
CA GLN A 864 37.62 -51.19 108.77
C GLN A 864 36.30 -51.54 107.95
N PRO A 865 36.25 -51.76 106.56
CA PRO A 865 36.88 -51.13 105.31
C PRO A 865 36.13 -51.22 103.88
N THR A 866 36.80 -50.81 102.74
CA THR A 866 36.85 -51.32 101.27
C THR A 866 35.95 -50.94 100.01
N ASP A 867 36.61 -50.43 98.92
CA ASP A 867 36.80 -50.82 97.45
C ASP A 867 35.79 -50.93 96.20
N ASN A 868 36.23 -50.36 95.03
CA ASN A 868 36.36 -50.87 93.59
C ASN A 868 35.30 -50.87 92.39
N ALA A 869 35.74 -50.40 91.19
CA ALA A 869 35.66 -50.96 89.77
C ALA A 869 34.57 -50.52 88.66
N PRO A 870 34.36 -51.15 87.43
CA PRO A 870 34.58 -50.48 86.10
C PRO A 870 33.69 -50.82 84.80
N ALA A 871 34.05 -50.25 83.60
CA ALA A 871 33.93 -50.76 82.18
C ALA A 871 32.73 -50.43 81.19
N ALA A 872 32.86 -50.82 79.89
CA ALA A 872 32.03 -50.54 78.66
C ALA A 872 32.30 -51.64 77.54
N PRO A 873 31.98 -51.59 76.18
CA PRO A 873 31.37 -50.60 75.23
C PRO A 873 30.34 -51.21 74.17
N VAL A 874 30.51 -51.03 72.82
CA VAL A 874 29.77 -51.59 71.58
C VAL A 874 28.76 -50.62 70.86
N VAL A 875 28.35 -50.74 69.56
CA VAL A 875 29.02 -50.58 68.21
C VAL A 875 28.04 -50.84 67.01
N LEU A 876 28.02 -50.05 65.88
CA LEU A 876 27.58 -50.45 64.49
C LEU A 876 27.92 -49.42 63.35
N VAL A 877 27.91 -49.85 62.06
CA VAL A 877 28.39 -49.17 60.79
C VAL A 877 27.78 -49.87 59.53
N PRO A 878 28.02 -49.55 58.22
CA PRO A 878 28.55 -48.37 57.46
C PRO A 878 27.49 -47.82 56.44
N ALA A 879 27.66 -47.22 55.22
CA ALA A 879 28.72 -46.76 54.26
C ALA A 879 28.09 -45.60 53.39
N ALA A 880 28.71 -44.77 52.51
CA ALA A 880 29.95 -44.70 51.69
C ALA A 880 29.98 -45.55 50.38
N PRO A 881 30.63 -45.15 49.25
CA PRO A 881 31.49 -43.97 48.94
C PRO A 881 30.98 -43.09 47.73
N ALA A 882 31.86 -42.36 47.01
CA ALA A 882 31.56 -41.42 45.89
C ALA A 882 32.82 -41.15 44.96
N VAL A 883 32.89 -39.98 44.27
CA VAL A 883 34.15 -39.24 43.84
C VAL A 883 34.85 -39.69 42.49
N PRO A 884 35.62 -38.87 41.70
CA PRO A 884 35.56 -37.41 41.37
C PRO A 884 36.11 -36.94 39.94
N ASP A 885 36.25 -35.60 39.75
CA ASP A 885 37.33 -34.77 39.10
C ASP A 885 37.74 -34.69 37.58
N SER A 886 38.04 -33.42 37.21
CA SER A 886 39.17 -32.87 36.39
C SER A 886 39.04 -32.52 34.87
N PRO A 887 39.86 -31.54 34.35
CA PRO A 887 39.46 -30.65 33.23
C PRO A 887 40.51 -30.44 32.09
N ALA A 888 40.15 -29.67 31.04
CA ALA A 888 41.06 -28.76 30.28
C ALA A 888 40.34 -27.91 29.19
N ALA A 889 40.97 -26.82 28.74
CA ALA A 889 40.65 -25.97 27.57
C ALA A 889 41.94 -25.87 26.68
N PRO A 890 42.14 -24.95 25.68
CA PRO A 890 41.27 -23.93 25.06
C PRO A 890 41.38 -23.82 23.50
N THR A 891 40.65 -22.87 22.86
CA THR A 891 41.10 -21.83 21.87
C THR A 891 39.93 -21.27 21.00
N VAL A 892 40.14 -20.07 20.43
CA VAL A 892 39.20 -19.04 19.86
C VAL A 892 40.08 -18.11 18.97
N PRO A 893 39.64 -17.35 17.91
CA PRO A 893 38.30 -16.81 17.54
C PRO A 893 37.91 -16.92 16.01
N GLU A 894 36.92 -16.12 15.58
CA GLU A 894 36.73 -15.42 14.27
C GLU A 894 35.60 -15.81 13.27
N THR A 895 34.67 -14.87 13.09
CA THR A 895 33.73 -14.59 11.97
C THR A 895 34.45 -13.74 10.87
N PRO A 896 33.92 -13.44 9.65
CA PRO A 896 32.52 -13.05 9.33
C PRO A 896 32.02 -13.39 7.88
N VAL A 897 31.20 -12.49 7.30
CA VAL A 897 30.68 -12.31 5.90
C VAL A 897 29.49 -13.12 5.37
N SER A 898 28.81 -12.45 4.43
CA SER A 898 27.56 -12.67 3.67
C SER A 898 27.71 -11.78 2.38
N PRO A 899 26.88 -11.82 1.30
CA PRO A 899 25.62 -12.53 1.03
C PRO A 899 25.57 -13.24 -0.36
N GLU A 900 24.35 -13.46 -0.89
CA GLU A 900 23.91 -13.47 -2.32
C GLU A 900 23.08 -14.68 -2.83
N THR A 901 22.27 -14.38 -3.86
CA THR A 901 21.38 -15.22 -4.69
C THR A 901 21.62 -14.83 -6.16
N PRO A 902 21.09 -15.49 -7.22
CA PRO A 902 20.38 -16.78 -7.33
C PRO A 902 20.93 -17.70 -8.48
N THR A 903 20.34 -18.89 -8.70
CA THR A 903 20.20 -19.50 -10.07
C THR A 903 19.37 -20.81 -10.12
N THR A 904 18.67 -21.02 -11.24
CA THR A 904 18.23 -22.32 -11.83
C THR A 904 19.22 -22.73 -12.95
N PRO A 905 19.15 -23.91 -13.64
CA PRO A 905 18.13 -24.98 -13.67
C PRO A 905 18.73 -26.42 -13.57
N VAL A 906 17.96 -27.47 -13.94
CA VAL A 906 18.37 -28.57 -14.88
C VAL A 906 17.24 -29.61 -15.05
N GLU A 907 17.11 -30.18 -16.26
CA GLU A 907 16.19 -31.28 -16.64
C GLU A 907 17.00 -32.48 -17.18
N PRO A 908 16.61 -33.76 -16.95
CA PRO A 908 17.42 -34.93 -17.31
C PRO A 908 17.25 -35.40 -18.77
N GLN A 909 18.36 -35.84 -19.39
CA GLN A 909 18.42 -36.36 -20.77
C GLN A 909 18.43 -37.91 -20.83
N SER A 910 17.93 -38.50 -21.93
CA SER A 910 18.50 -39.66 -22.68
C SER A 910 17.44 -40.41 -23.52
N PRO A 911 17.79 -41.14 -24.61
CA PRO A 911 19.00 -41.10 -25.44
C PRO A 911 18.70 -40.94 -26.95
N GLU A 912 19.76 -40.87 -27.77
CA GLU A 912 19.74 -40.64 -29.22
C GLU A 912 19.83 -41.95 -30.04
N VAL A 913 19.28 -41.98 -31.26
CA VAL A 913 19.46 -43.05 -32.26
C VAL A 913 19.73 -42.44 -33.64
N GLN A 914 20.85 -42.81 -34.27
CA GLN A 914 21.22 -42.37 -35.62
C GLN A 914 21.11 -43.50 -36.66
N ILE A 915 20.59 -43.18 -37.85
CA ILE A 915 20.68 -43.99 -39.09
C ILE A 915 21.02 -43.02 -40.24
N GLN A 916 21.84 -43.45 -41.20
CA GLN A 916 22.37 -42.59 -42.27
C GLN A 916 21.51 -42.59 -43.56
N ASP A 917 21.48 -41.44 -44.25
CA ASP A 917 20.77 -41.24 -45.52
C ASP A 917 21.39 -41.93 -46.75
N PRO A 918 20.55 -42.47 -47.64
CA PRO A 918 20.90 -42.72 -49.03
C PRO A 918 20.00 -41.93 -50.02
N LYS A 919 20.36 -40.66 -50.26
CA LYS A 919 20.21 -39.91 -51.53
C LYS A 919 18.82 -39.87 -52.23
N ALA A 920 18.23 -38.66 -52.25
CA ALA A 920 16.93 -38.33 -52.82
C ALA A 920 16.67 -38.71 -54.29
N PRO A 921 15.38 -38.78 -54.68
CA PRO A 921 14.88 -37.91 -55.74
C PRO A 921 13.77 -36.94 -55.29
N LEU A 922 13.95 -35.68 -55.71
CA LEU A 922 13.04 -34.52 -55.77
C LEU A 922 11.67 -34.49 -55.07
N ALA A 923 11.41 -33.31 -54.48
CA ALA A 923 10.12 -32.59 -54.44
C ALA A 923 9.17 -32.77 -53.23
N GLU A 924 9.68 -32.46 -52.03
CA GLU A 924 8.93 -31.58 -51.12
C GLU A 924 9.77 -30.34 -50.80
N LEU A 925 9.18 -29.15 -50.99
CA LEU A 925 9.78 -27.86 -50.68
C LEU A 925 9.31 -27.43 -49.30
N ASN A 926 10.16 -27.60 -48.29
CA ASN A 926 10.01 -26.85 -47.05
C ASN A 926 10.11 -25.35 -47.40
N ALA A 927 8.97 -24.66 -47.36
CA ALA A 927 8.93 -23.22 -47.52
C ALA A 927 9.70 -22.54 -46.38
N GLN A 928 10.35 -21.43 -46.68
CA GLN A 928 11.23 -20.65 -45.79
C GLN A 928 11.17 -19.20 -46.27
N TRP A 929 11.33 -18.23 -45.36
CA TRP A 929 11.29 -16.79 -45.70
C TRP A 929 12.57 -16.06 -45.30
N ALA A 930 12.93 -15.02 -46.05
CA ALA A 930 14.20 -14.31 -45.90
C ALA A 930 14.09 -13.07 -45.00
N LEU A 931 14.84 -13.08 -43.89
CA LEU A 931 15.02 -11.93 -43.01
C LEU A 931 15.59 -10.70 -43.76
N LEU A 932 16.50 -10.91 -44.71
CA LEU A 932 17.04 -9.80 -45.50
C LEU A 932 15.97 -9.13 -46.38
N ASN A 933 14.95 -9.87 -46.84
CA ASN A 933 13.85 -9.32 -47.64
C ASN A 933 12.98 -8.36 -46.80
N LEU A 934 12.74 -8.70 -45.53
CA LEU A 934 12.04 -7.83 -44.57
C LEU A 934 12.83 -6.54 -44.31
N LEU A 935 14.13 -6.66 -44.06
CA LEU A 935 15.01 -5.51 -43.83
C LEU A 935 15.08 -4.58 -45.07
N LEU A 936 15.17 -5.15 -46.27
CA LEU A 936 15.13 -4.40 -47.53
C LEU A 936 13.77 -3.72 -47.77
N ALA A 937 12.65 -4.39 -47.46
CA ALA A 937 11.32 -3.81 -47.58
C ALA A 937 11.15 -2.59 -46.66
N ILE A 938 11.52 -2.73 -45.38
CA ILE A 938 11.44 -1.67 -44.38
C ILE A 938 12.36 -0.50 -44.76
N ALA A 939 13.63 -0.77 -45.13
CA ALA A 939 14.57 0.28 -45.53
C ALA A 939 14.09 1.06 -46.76
N THR A 940 13.58 0.37 -47.78
CA THR A 940 13.06 0.99 -49.01
C THR A 940 11.86 1.90 -48.70
N ALA A 941 10.92 1.42 -47.87
CA ALA A 941 9.76 2.19 -47.44
C ALA A 941 10.12 3.41 -46.59
N LEU A 942 11.05 3.28 -45.63
CA LEU A 942 11.54 4.38 -44.81
C LEU A 942 12.18 5.48 -45.66
N VAL A 943 12.98 5.13 -46.69
CA VAL A 943 13.55 6.11 -47.61
C VAL A 943 12.46 6.85 -48.41
N SER A 944 11.43 6.16 -48.90
CA SER A 944 10.27 6.82 -49.54
C SER A 944 9.57 7.81 -48.60
N VAL A 945 9.37 7.45 -47.33
CA VAL A 945 8.72 8.33 -46.33
C VAL A 945 9.60 9.53 -45.98
N LEU A 946 10.90 9.34 -45.77
CA LEU A 946 11.85 10.42 -45.44
C LEU A 946 11.94 11.47 -46.55
N LEU A 947 11.89 11.07 -47.82
CA LEU A 947 11.85 12.01 -48.95
C LEU A 947 10.57 12.88 -48.94
N ILE A 948 9.43 12.31 -48.54
CA ILE A 948 8.16 13.05 -48.42
C ILE A 948 8.20 14.01 -47.23
N VAL A 949 8.67 13.56 -46.07
CA VAL A 949 8.80 14.41 -44.85
C VAL A 949 9.77 15.56 -45.10
N GLY A 950 10.94 15.29 -45.69
CA GLY A 950 11.94 16.30 -46.05
C GLY A 950 11.46 17.30 -47.13
N TYR A 951 10.50 16.91 -47.97
CA TYR A 951 9.82 17.83 -48.89
C TYR A 951 8.79 18.72 -48.18
N ILE A 952 7.96 18.14 -47.30
CA ILE A 952 6.93 18.88 -46.54
C ILE A 952 7.58 19.93 -45.63
N LEU A 953 8.62 19.55 -44.89
CA LEU A 953 9.40 20.46 -44.03
C LEU A 953 10.13 21.54 -44.86
N GLY A 954 10.65 21.17 -46.04
CA GLY A 954 11.24 22.14 -46.97
C GLY A 954 10.24 23.18 -47.47
N LYS A 955 8.98 22.79 -47.71
CA LYS A 955 7.93 23.73 -48.13
C LYS A 955 7.64 24.79 -47.06
N SER A 956 7.58 24.42 -45.78
CA SER A 956 7.36 25.38 -44.69
C SER A 956 8.46 26.43 -44.55
N HIS A 957 9.64 26.21 -45.12
CA HIS A 957 10.77 27.15 -45.03
C HIS A 957 10.83 28.21 -46.13
N ARG A 958 10.28 27.92 -47.33
CA ARG A 958 10.12 28.92 -48.41
C ARG A 958 8.80 29.71 -48.32
N GLN A 959 7.81 29.20 -47.58
CA GLN A 959 6.49 29.84 -47.45
C GLN A 959 6.45 30.97 -46.38
N SER A 960 7.60 31.58 -46.07
CA SER A 960 7.74 32.69 -45.12
C SER A 960 8.33 33.98 -45.72
N GLU A 961 8.68 33.98 -47.01
CA GLU A 961 9.34 35.12 -47.68
C GLU A 961 8.46 35.72 -48.81
N ASP A 962 7.76 34.89 -49.58
CA ASP A 962 6.86 35.33 -50.68
C ASP A 962 5.44 35.76 -50.25
N GLU A 963 5.31 36.64 -49.24
CA GLU A 963 4.02 37.29 -48.89
C GLU A 963 4.10 38.83 -48.91
N SER A 964 4.76 39.43 -49.91
CA SER A 964 4.76 40.89 -50.09
C SER A 964 4.90 41.45 -51.52
N GLN A 965 4.23 40.89 -52.54
CA GLN A 965 3.79 41.68 -53.71
C GLN A 965 2.76 41.02 -54.64
N ALA A 966 2.21 41.85 -55.55
CA ALA A 966 1.46 41.51 -56.76
C ALA A 966 0.16 40.69 -56.63
N ALA A 967 -0.96 41.40 -56.55
CA ALA A 967 -2.27 40.90 -56.98
C ALA A 967 -2.61 41.44 -58.38
N GLN A 968 -2.10 40.80 -59.45
CA GLN A 968 -2.66 40.89 -60.82
C GLN A 968 -2.01 39.88 -61.78
N ASP A 969 -2.71 39.62 -62.89
CA ASP A 969 -2.33 38.85 -64.08
C ASP A 969 -2.17 37.30 -64.02
N ARG A 970 -3.14 36.67 -64.71
CA ARG A 970 -3.03 35.56 -65.70
C ARG A 970 -3.32 34.10 -65.33
N GLU A 971 -4.21 33.56 -66.15
CA GLU A 971 -4.22 32.19 -66.63
C GLU A 971 -2.92 31.88 -67.41
N GLU A 972 -1.88 31.33 -66.78
CA GLU A 972 -0.87 30.55 -67.54
C GLU A 972 0.02 29.62 -66.68
N ASP A 973 -0.54 28.69 -65.87
CA ASP A 973 0.30 27.59 -65.37
C ASP A 973 -0.34 26.21 -65.07
N SER A 974 -1.20 25.73 -65.97
CA SER A 974 -1.75 24.36 -65.86
C SER A 974 -0.73 23.24 -66.20
N ASN A 975 0.54 23.56 -66.46
CA ASN A 975 1.55 22.62 -66.96
C ASN A 975 2.85 22.52 -66.13
N THR A 976 3.33 23.55 -65.42
CA THR A 976 4.50 23.34 -64.52
C THR A 976 4.15 22.49 -63.30
N LEU A 977 2.94 22.67 -62.75
CA LEU A 977 2.40 21.89 -61.62
C LEU A 977 2.44 20.37 -61.89
N LYS A 978 2.18 19.96 -63.13
CA LYS A 978 2.28 18.55 -63.56
C LYS A 978 3.72 18.02 -63.44
N ARG A 979 4.73 18.82 -63.80
CA ARG A 979 6.15 18.42 -63.75
C ARG A 979 6.69 18.25 -62.32
N LYS A 980 6.25 19.08 -61.36
CA LYS A 980 6.66 19.00 -59.93
C LYS A 980 5.85 17.99 -59.10
N GLY A 981 4.77 17.42 -59.65
CA GLY A 981 3.97 16.35 -59.02
C GLY A 981 4.48 14.94 -59.32
N ILE A 982 4.84 14.64 -60.58
CA ILE A 982 5.18 13.29 -61.07
C ILE A 982 6.25 12.57 -60.22
N TRP A 983 7.31 13.28 -59.82
CA TRP A 983 8.42 12.67 -59.06
C TRP A 983 8.02 12.18 -57.65
N ARG A 984 6.95 12.72 -57.06
CA ARG A 984 6.44 12.30 -55.74
C ARG A 984 5.69 10.97 -55.83
N LEU A 985 4.94 10.80 -56.92
CA LEU A 985 4.36 9.50 -57.30
C LEU A 985 5.47 8.49 -57.60
N LEU A 986 6.49 8.91 -58.37
CA LEU A 986 7.58 8.03 -58.76
C LEU A 986 8.43 7.52 -57.57
N SER A 987 8.65 8.33 -56.53
CA SER A 987 9.39 7.91 -55.32
C SER A 987 8.55 7.10 -54.32
N LEU A 988 7.23 6.99 -54.52
CA LEU A 988 6.33 6.11 -53.75
C LEU A 988 6.24 4.70 -54.35
N VAL A 989 6.36 4.58 -55.69
CA VAL A 989 6.19 3.30 -56.39
C VAL A 989 7.13 2.19 -55.89
N PRO A 990 8.45 2.39 -55.69
CA PRO A 990 9.31 1.32 -55.19
C PRO A 990 9.12 1.03 -53.70
N GLY A 991 8.78 2.03 -52.87
CA GLY A 991 8.50 1.83 -51.45
C GLY A 991 7.22 1.04 -51.19
N ILE A 992 6.14 1.37 -51.89
CA ILE A 992 4.89 0.57 -51.85
C ILE A 992 5.15 -0.80 -52.51
N GLY A 993 5.88 -0.82 -53.62
CA GLY A 993 6.25 -2.02 -54.35
C GLY A 993 7.10 -3.01 -53.53
N SER A 994 8.04 -2.54 -52.69
CA SER A 994 8.85 -3.41 -51.83
C SER A 994 8.03 -4.07 -50.74
N ILE A 995 7.08 -3.35 -50.14
CA ILE A 995 6.13 -3.93 -49.17
C ILE A 995 5.21 -4.95 -49.86
N ALA A 996 4.67 -4.60 -51.02
CA ALA A 996 3.79 -5.50 -51.78
C ALA A 996 4.51 -6.76 -52.25
N VAL A 997 5.74 -6.65 -52.77
CA VAL A 997 6.54 -7.81 -53.18
C VAL A 997 6.90 -8.67 -51.96
N PHE A 998 7.38 -8.08 -50.86
CA PHE A 998 7.65 -8.83 -49.62
C PHE A 998 6.43 -9.63 -49.14
N LEU A 999 5.25 -9.01 -49.09
CA LEU A 999 4.00 -9.69 -48.68
C LEU A 999 3.47 -10.71 -49.71
N LEU A 1000 4.02 -10.74 -50.93
CA LEU A 1000 3.70 -11.73 -51.97
C LEU A 1000 4.76 -12.83 -52.10
N THR A 1001 6.00 -12.61 -51.64
CA THR A 1001 7.10 -13.58 -51.72
C THR A 1001 7.42 -14.27 -50.40
N GLU A 1002 7.22 -13.59 -49.27
CA GLU A 1002 7.60 -14.07 -47.94
C GLU A 1002 6.38 -14.46 -47.08
N ASN A 1003 6.36 -15.69 -46.59
CA ASN A 1003 5.37 -16.15 -45.62
C ASN A 1003 6.03 -16.27 -44.24
N MET A 1004 5.80 -15.27 -43.36
CA MET A 1004 6.42 -15.21 -42.02
C MET A 1004 5.94 -16.31 -41.04
N ARG A 1005 5.07 -17.23 -41.46
CA ARG A 1005 4.74 -18.45 -40.70
C ARG A 1005 5.75 -19.59 -40.91
N ASP A 1006 6.55 -19.51 -41.97
CA ASP A 1006 7.55 -20.52 -42.31
C ASP A 1006 8.85 -20.31 -41.51
N PRO A 1007 9.79 -21.28 -41.48
CA PRO A 1007 11.09 -21.09 -40.86
C PRO A 1007 11.88 -19.94 -41.48
N MET A 1008 12.44 -19.08 -40.63
CA MET A 1008 13.24 -17.92 -41.04
C MET A 1008 14.64 -18.36 -41.49
N VAL A 1009 15.06 -17.86 -42.66
CA VAL A 1009 16.44 -17.93 -43.17
C VAL A 1009 16.98 -16.54 -43.47
N PHE A 1010 18.28 -16.41 -43.73
CA PHE A 1010 18.88 -15.10 -43.99
C PHE A 1010 18.52 -14.55 -45.38
N THR A 1011 18.52 -15.40 -46.41
CA THR A 1011 18.31 -15.05 -47.83
C THR A 1011 17.62 -16.19 -48.58
N ASP A 1012 16.91 -15.86 -49.65
CA ASP A 1012 16.17 -16.82 -50.49
C ASP A 1012 16.36 -16.52 -52.01
N ARG A 1013 15.51 -17.10 -52.86
CA ARG A 1013 15.45 -16.84 -54.31
C ARG A 1013 14.92 -15.44 -54.68
N TRP A 1014 14.08 -14.82 -53.86
CA TRP A 1014 13.49 -13.50 -54.08
C TRP A 1014 14.36 -12.35 -53.57
N THR A 1015 15.37 -12.61 -52.73
CA THR A 1015 16.32 -11.61 -52.26
C THR A 1015 16.94 -10.77 -53.38
N LEU A 1016 17.23 -11.35 -54.56
CA LEU A 1016 17.74 -10.59 -55.71
C LEU A 1016 16.74 -9.57 -56.27
N LEU A 1017 15.44 -9.88 -56.23
CA LEU A 1017 14.36 -8.95 -56.62
C LEU A 1017 14.25 -7.81 -55.60
N MET A 1018 14.34 -8.12 -54.30
CA MET A 1018 14.30 -7.12 -53.24
C MET A 1018 15.51 -6.17 -53.28
N VAL A 1019 16.71 -6.69 -53.54
CA VAL A 1019 17.92 -5.89 -53.77
C VAL A 1019 17.77 -5.00 -55.00
N PHE A 1020 17.16 -5.50 -56.09
CA PHE A 1020 16.89 -4.68 -57.28
C PHE A 1020 15.91 -3.53 -57.00
N ILE A 1021 14.83 -3.78 -56.27
CA ILE A 1021 13.85 -2.73 -55.88
C ILE A 1021 14.53 -1.66 -54.98
N ALA A 1022 15.35 -2.08 -54.02
CA ALA A 1022 16.11 -1.17 -53.17
C ALA A 1022 17.13 -0.33 -53.99
N ALA A 1023 17.80 -0.92 -54.97
CA ALA A 1023 18.70 -0.21 -55.87
C ALA A 1023 17.97 0.82 -56.76
N VAL A 1024 16.78 0.49 -57.26
CA VAL A 1024 15.92 1.44 -58.00
C VAL A 1024 15.48 2.61 -57.09
N GLN A 1025 15.10 2.34 -55.84
CA GLN A 1025 14.77 3.39 -54.87
C GLN A 1025 15.99 4.28 -54.56
N LEU A 1026 17.19 3.71 -54.43
CA LEU A 1026 18.43 4.47 -54.24
C LEU A 1026 18.67 5.44 -55.41
N ILE A 1027 18.55 4.95 -56.65
CA ILE A 1027 18.72 5.77 -57.86
C ILE A 1027 17.70 6.92 -57.91
N ILE A 1028 16.42 6.64 -57.63
CA ILE A 1028 15.37 7.67 -57.58
C ILE A 1028 15.65 8.69 -56.46
N SER A 1029 16.12 8.24 -55.30
CA SER A 1029 16.49 9.11 -54.17
C SER A 1029 17.63 10.06 -54.55
N VAL A 1030 18.70 9.55 -55.18
CA VAL A 1030 19.83 10.36 -55.66
C VAL A 1030 19.39 11.36 -56.73
N LEU A 1031 18.51 10.96 -57.66
CA LEU A 1031 17.95 11.86 -58.68
C LEU A 1031 17.07 12.96 -58.06
N CYS A 1032 16.25 12.65 -57.06
CA CYS A 1032 15.46 13.64 -56.34
C CYS A 1032 16.34 14.63 -55.56
N ILE A 1033 17.40 14.16 -54.89
CA ILE A 1033 18.34 15.01 -54.15
C ILE A 1033 19.14 15.91 -55.10
N LYS A 1034 19.70 15.34 -56.19
CA LYS A 1034 20.44 16.11 -57.19
C LYS A 1034 19.54 17.18 -57.82
N ARG A 1035 18.34 16.80 -58.26
CA ARG A 1035 17.41 17.74 -58.91
C ARG A 1035 16.94 18.85 -57.97
N ARG A 1036 16.80 18.58 -56.66
CA ARG A 1036 16.55 19.64 -55.67
C ARG A 1036 17.69 20.66 -55.67
N LYS A 1037 18.95 20.22 -55.67
CA LYS A 1037 20.11 21.11 -55.79
C LYS A 1037 20.12 21.86 -57.13
N ASP A 1038 19.85 21.16 -58.24
CA ASP A 1038 19.77 21.78 -59.57
C ASP A 1038 18.64 22.85 -59.65
N ASP A 1039 17.57 22.74 -58.86
CA ASP A 1039 16.48 23.72 -58.80
C ASP A 1039 16.80 24.86 -57.81
N ASP A 1040 17.35 24.57 -56.62
CA ASP A 1040 17.84 25.57 -55.64
C ASP A 1040 18.94 26.47 -56.27
N GLU A 1041 19.76 25.94 -57.19
CA GLU A 1041 20.82 26.66 -57.95
C GLU A 1041 20.27 27.53 -59.11
N LYS A 1042 18.95 27.51 -59.38
CA LYS A 1042 18.29 28.37 -60.40
C LYS A 1042 17.43 29.47 -59.81
N ASP A 1043 16.98 29.32 -58.57
CA ASP A 1043 16.11 30.29 -57.92
C ASP A 1043 16.90 31.51 -57.36
N ASP A 1044 18.24 31.50 -57.35
CA ASP A 1044 19.11 32.64 -57.02
C ASP A 1044 20.05 33.05 -58.17
N PRO A 1045 19.68 34.08 -58.97
CA PRO A 1045 20.56 34.65 -60.00
C PRO A 1045 21.71 35.54 -59.49
N GLN A 1046 21.82 35.83 -58.18
CA GLN A 1046 22.82 36.74 -57.62
C GLN A 1046 24.05 36.02 -57.02
N ALA A 1047 23.96 34.74 -56.69
CA ALA A 1047 25.09 33.95 -56.19
C ALA A 1047 26.33 33.93 -57.13
N VAL A 1048 26.12 34.07 -58.44
CA VAL A 1048 27.18 33.93 -59.48
C VAL A 1048 28.03 35.20 -59.67
N LYS A 1049 28.26 35.96 -58.59
CA LYS A 1049 29.23 37.08 -58.54
C LYS A 1049 30.06 37.14 -57.25
N ALA A 1050 30.11 36.06 -56.48
CA ALA A 1050 30.89 35.96 -55.24
C ALA A 1050 31.75 34.68 -55.15
N GLN A 1051 32.23 34.16 -56.29
CA GLN A 1051 33.32 33.18 -56.43
C GLN A 1051 34.09 33.45 -57.72
#